data_AF-A0A2N9EPZ1-F1
#
_entry.id   AF-A0A2N9EPZ1-F1
#
_cell.length_a   1.000
_cell.length_b   1.000
_cell.length_c   1.000
_cell.angle_alpha   90.00
_cell.angle_beta   90.00
_cell.angle_gamma   90.00
#
_symmetry.space_group_name_H-M   'P 1'
#
loop_
_entity.id
_entity.type
_entity.pdbx_description
1 polymer ?
#
loop_
_entity_poly.entity_id
_entity_poly.type
_entity_poly.pdbx_seq_one_letter_code
_entity_poly.pdbx_strand_id
1 'polypeptide(L)'
;MDGVLCDSEEPSRKAAVDVFAEMGVEVTVEDFVPFMGTGEANFLGGVASVKGVEGFNTEAAKKRFFEIYLDKYAKPNSGIGFPGALELITQCKSKGLKVAVASSADRIKVDANLAAAGLPLSMFDAIVSADAFENLKPAPDIFLAASKILNVLPSECIVIEDALVGVQAAKSAQMRCIAVKTTLSEETLKTAGPTLIRNEIGNVSLHDILSGGSDGYSLMRHAIADEKTQGNQFLSTSAQASPAVLTERTDNGSIQNRPATDNGIFAIGGQCNIHPHKLFGICYLESSSHLLNRMKFTVVGVHSAKFDNEKDLEAIRNAVLRYGITHPVVNDGDMYLWRELGINSWPTFAIVGPNGKLLAQIAGEGRRKDLDDLVEAALQFYGRKKMLDNKPLPLNLEKDNDPRLVTSPLKFPGKLAIDVLNNRLFISDSNHNRIVVTDLDGKFIVQIGSSGEEGLRDGNFDDATFYRPQGLAYNAKKNLLYVADTENHALSIFFQLLNSPWDVCFEPINEKVYIAMAGQHQIWEHNTLDGVTRVFSGDGYERNLNGSSSTSTSFAQPSGVSLSPDMTMVYIADSESSSIRALDLKTGGSRLLAGGDSVISDNLFRFGDHDGVGSEVLLQHPLGVLCAKDGQIYIADSYNHKIKKLDPASKRVSTLAGTGKAGFKDGTALAAQLSEPSGIIEAGNGRLFIADTNNSVIRYLDLNKEEAELLTLELKGVQPPGSKSRSLRRLRRRSSADTLTVTVDGGSSNEGNLSLKISLPEEYHFSKEARSKFSVDIEPESSMVIDPLDGYLSPEGSAILHFKRSSSSSSMGRINCKVYYCKEDEVCLYQSLLFEVPFQKEIPDSSPAEITLAYVVKPKTPTNTLQLSVAR
;
A
#
# COMPACT_ATOMS: atom_id res chain seq x y z
N MET A 1 6.86 21.53 -29.15
CA MET A 1 7.93 22.27 -29.84
C MET A 1 8.46 21.38 -30.93
N ASP A 2 9.11 20.28 -30.54
CA ASP A 2 9.38 19.14 -31.40
C ASP A 2 8.06 18.69 -32.03
N GLY A 3 8.05 18.42 -33.35
CA GLY A 3 6.87 18.03 -34.10
C GLY A 3 5.85 19.14 -34.37
N VAL A 4 5.92 20.30 -33.69
CA VAL A 4 5.01 21.44 -33.93
C VAL A 4 5.71 22.60 -34.63
N LEU A 5 6.83 23.06 -34.09
CA LEU A 5 7.61 24.19 -34.60
C LEU A 5 8.77 23.75 -35.49
N CYS A 6 9.29 22.54 -35.27
CA CYS A 6 10.43 21.99 -36.01
C CYS A 6 10.44 20.46 -36.06
N ASP A 7 11.04 19.90 -37.10
CA ASP A 7 11.39 18.49 -37.20
C ASP A 7 12.78 18.26 -36.57
N SER A 8 12.77 17.88 -35.31
CA SER A 8 13.96 17.59 -34.51
C SER A 8 14.24 16.10 -34.37
N GLU A 9 13.31 15.23 -34.79
CA GLU A 9 13.41 13.78 -34.57
C GLU A 9 14.45 13.13 -35.48
N GLU A 10 14.39 13.40 -36.79
CA GLU A 10 15.36 12.86 -37.74
C GLU A 10 16.79 13.35 -37.44
N PRO A 11 17.04 14.65 -37.17
CA PRO A 11 18.35 15.12 -36.74
C PRO A 11 18.82 14.50 -35.42
N SER A 12 17.91 14.23 -34.47
CA SER A 12 18.26 13.58 -33.19
C SER A 12 18.72 12.14 -33.42
N ARG A 13 18.03 11.38 -34.27
CA ARG A 13 18.45 10.02 -34.63
C ARG A 13 19.82 10.00 -35.30
N LYS A 14 20.10 10.94 -36.21
CA LYS A 14 21.43 11.05 -36.86
C LYS A 14 22.54 11.37 -35.85
N ALA A 15 22.29 12.26 -34.90
CA ALA A 15 23.26 12.55 -33.84
C ALA A 15 23.49 11.34 -32.92
N ALA A 16 22.44 10.58 -32.61
CA ALA A 16 22.57 9.35 -31.82
C ALA A 16 23.36 8.26 -32.57
N VAL A 17 23.13 8.08 -33.88
CA VAL A 17 23.95 7.19 -34.71
C VAL A 17 25.43 7.55 -34.63
N ASP A 18 25.76 8.85 -34.71
CA ASP A 18 27.15 9.31 -34.56
C ASP A 18 27.73 8.99 -33.15
N VAL A 19 26.93 9.12 -32.08
CA VAL A 19 27.37 8.73 -30.71
C VAL A 19 27.74 7.25 -30.65
N PHE A 20 26.89 6.36 -31.19
CA PHE A 20 27.17 4.93 -31.20
C PHE A 20 28.33 4.56 -32.13
N ALA A 21 28.49 5.27 -33.25
CA ALA A 21 29.64 5.10 -34.14
C ALA A 21 30.97 5.43 -33.43
N GLU A 22 31.02 6.47 -32.58
CA GLU A 22 32.19 6.78 -31.75
C GLU A 22 32.47 5.68 -30.70
N MET A 23 31.45 4.93 -30.28
CA MET A 23 31.56 3.79 -29.37
C MET A 23 31.90 2.47 -30.09
N GLY A 24 32.05 2.50 -31.43
CA GLY A 24 32.32 1.31 -32.24
C GLY A 24 31.11 0.38 -32.41
N VAL A 25 29.89 0.89 -32.21
CA VAL A 25 28.64 0.14 -32.32
C VAL A 25 27.88 0.58 -33.56
N GLU A 26 27.57 -0.38 -34.44
CA GLU A 26 26.85 -0.09 -35.68
C GLU A 26 25.33 -0.05 -35.44
N VAL A 27 24.74 1.12 -35.67
CA VAL A 27 23.30 1.38 -35.53
C VAL A 27 22.81 2.25 -36.70
N THR A 28 21.53 2.12 -37.05
CA THR A 28 20.86 2.99 -38.04
C THR A 28 19.82 3.86 -37.36
N VAL A 29 19.27 4.84 -38.09
CA VAL A 29 18.22 5.72 -37.53
C VAL A 29 16.96 4.93 -37.16
N GLU A 30 16.68 3.82 -37.84
CA GLU A 30 15.53 2.94 -37.58
C GLU A 30 15.59 2.26 -36.21
N ASP A 31 16.79 1.97 -35.70
CA ASP A 31 16.99 1.35 -34.38
C ASP A 31 16.40 2.20 -33.23
N PHE A 32 16.26 3.50 -33.46
CA PHE A 32 15.81 4.48 -32.48
C PHE A 32 14.30 4.73 -32.49
N VAL A 33 13.58 4.26 -33.52
CA VAL A 33 12.13 4.47 -33.69
C VAL A 33 11.32 3.95 -32.49
N PRO A 34 11.59 2.76 -31.90
CA PRO A 34 10.83 2.27 -30.76
C PRO A 34 10.95 3.10 -29.47
N PHE A 35 11.98 3.95 -29.37
CA PHE A 35 12.30 4.72 -28.17
C PHE A 35 11.97 6.22 -28.29
N MET A 36 11.30 6.64 -29.36
CA MET A 36 10.92 8.04 -29.56
C MET A 36 10.02 8.56 -28.44
N GLY A 37 10.26 9.80 -28.00
CA GLY A 37 9.48 10.44 -26.93
C GLY A 37 9.76 9.95 -25.51
N THR A 38 10.71 9.04 -25.30
CA THR A 38 11.03 8.47 -23.96
C THR A 38 12.08 9.27 -23.16
N GLY A 39 12.54 10.40 -23.71
CA GLY A 39 13.65 11.21 -23.18
C GLY A 39 15.02 10.67 -23.62
N GLU A 40 16.02 11.55 -23.75
CA GLU A 40 17.31 11.24 -24.38
C GLU A 40 18.08 10.11 -23.66
N ALA A 41 17.91 9.98 -22.35
CA ALA A 41 18.53 8.92 -21.55
C ALA A 41 17.97 7.53 -21.90
N ASN A 42 16.65 7.39 -21.99
CA ASN A 42 15.99 6.13 -22.37
C ASN A 42 16.09 5.86 -23.87
N PHE A 43 16.12 6.92 -24.68
CA PHE A 43 16.33 6.86 -26.11
C PHE A 43 17.69 6.24 -26.48
N LEU A 44 18.77 6.72 -25.86
CA LEU A 44 20.10 6.17 -26.06
C LEU A 44 20.27 4.83 -25.31
N GLY A 45 19.82 4.75 -24.06
CA GLY A 45 19.93 3.54 -23.23
C GLY A 45 19.16 2.35 -23.79
N GLY A 46 17.99 2.58 -24.40
CA GLY A 46 17.18 1.55 -25.03
C GLY A 46 17.88 0.89 -26.20
N VAL A 47 18.47 1.68 -27.10
CA VAL A 47 19.26 1.16 -28.23
C VAL A 47 20.55 0.47 -27.73
N ALA A 48 21.22 1.04 -26.73
CA ALA A 48 22.39 0.41 -26.12
C ALA A 48 22.07 -0.96 -25.53
N SER A 49 20.91 -1.10 -24.87
CA SER A 49 20.43 -2.37 -24.33
C SER A 49 20.12 -3.38 -25.44
N VAL A 50 19.45 -2.96 -26.51
CA VAL A 50 19.11 -3.85 -27.65
C VAL A 50 20.36 -4.31 -28.39
N LYS A 51 21.36 -3.43 -28.53
CA LYS A 51 22.64 -3.72 -29.20
C LYS A 51 23.68 -4.38 -28.29
N GLY A 52 23.35 -4.62 -27.02
CA GLY A 52 24.21 -5.34 -26.08
C GLY A 52 25.49 -4.59 -25.70
N VAL A 53 25.44 -3.26 -25.59
CA VAL A 53 26.60 -2.44 -25.25
C VAL A 53 26.94 -2.58 -23.76
N GLU A 54 27.99 -3.33 -23.43
CA GLU A 54 28.44 -3.52 -22.05
C GLU A 54 29.03 -2.24 -21.45
N GLY A 55 28.66 -1.92 -20.21
CA GLY A 55 29.18 -0.75 -19.50
C GLY A 55 28.69 0.60 -20.02
N PHE A 56 27.56 0.64 -20.75
CA PHE A 56 26.99 1.86 -21.28
C PHE A 56 26.71 2.90 -20.18
N ASN A 57 27.35 4.07 -20.28
CA ASN A 57 27.14 5.18 -19.36
C ASN A 57 26.18 6.20 -19.99
N THR A 58 24.94 6.18 -19.53
CA THR A 58 23.85 7.01 -20.06
C THR A 58 24.13 8.50 -19.95
N GLU A 59 24.71 8.97 -18.85
CA GLU A 59 25.00 10.40 -18.64
C GLU A 59 26.11 10.90 -19.58
N ALA A 60 27.17 10.10 -19.74
CA ALA A 60 28.26 10.43 -20.68
C ALA A 60 27.76 10.41 -22.13
N ALA A 61 26.95 9.42 -22.51
CA ALA A 61 26.36 9.32 -23.84
C ALA A 61 25.37 10.45 -24.12
N LYS A 62 24.51 10.82 -23.16
CA LYS A 62 23.57 11.95 -23.28
C LYS A 62 24.32 13.28 -23.44
N LYS A 63 25.40 13.48 -22.69
CA LYS A 63 26.26 14.67 -22.86
C LYS A 63 26.87 14.72 -24.26
N ARG A 64 27.46 13.60 -24.71
CA ARG A 64 28.10 13.52 -26.03
C ARG A 64 27.08 13.71 -27.17
N PHE A 65 25.89 13.15 -27.01
CA PHE A 65 24.76 13.36 -27.89
C PHE A 65 24.47 14.84 -28.11
N PHE A 66 24.36 15.63 -27.04
CA PHE A 66 24.11 17.07 -27.17
C PHE A 66 25.25 17.80 -27.87
N GLU A 67 26.52 17.46 -27.59
CA GLU A 67 27.67 18.05 -28.28
C GLU A 67 27.57 17.85 -29.81
N ILE A 68 27.31 16.62 -30.26
CA ILE A 68 27.17 16.29 -31.69
C ILE A 68 25.91 16.91 -32.29
N TYR A 69 24.78 16.83 -31.58
CA TYR A 69 23.51 17.38 -32.04
C TYR A 69 23.61 18.88 -32.29
N LEU A 70 24.17 19.63 -31.35
CA LEU A 70 24.36 21.08 -31.46
C LEU A 70 25.39 21.45 -32.53
N ASP A 71 26.51 20.74 -32.61
CA ASP A 71 27.60 21.07 -33.54
C ASP A 71 27.31 20.67 -34.99
N LYS A 72 26.49 19.65 -35.25
CA LYS A 72 26.32 19.10 -36.61
C LYS A 72 24.91 19.26 -37.17
N TYR A 73 23.88 19.22 -36.31
CA TYR A 73 22.50 19.02 -36.75
C TYR A 73 21.55 20.19 -36.39
N ALA A 74 21.74 20.83 -35.24
CA ALA A 74 20.93 21.94 -34.75
C ALA A 74 21.67 23.29 -34.80
N LYS A 75 22.40 23.56 -35.88
CA LYS A 75 23.02 24.88 -36.10
C LYS A 75 21.94 25.95 -36.33
N PRO A 76 22.16 27.21 -35.91
CA PRO A 76 21.24 28.30 -36.20
C PRO A 76 20.91 28.38 -37.71
N ASN A 77 19.62 28.42 -38.03
CA ASN A 77 19.10 28.38 -39.40
C ASN A 77 19.48 27.14 -40.22
N SER A 78 19.67 25.97 -39.59
CA SER A 78 19.92 24.71 -40.31
C SER A 78 18.70 24.18 -41.07
N GLY A 79 17.53 24.83 -40.92
CA GLY A 79 16.36 24.56 -41.77
C GLY A 79 15.44 23.47 -41.23
N ILE A 80 15.48 23.18 -39.93
CA ILE A 80 14.60 22.18 -39.30
C ILE A 80 13.20 22.73 -38.97
N GLY A 81 12.97 24.03 -39.12
CA GLY A 81 11.68 24.66 -38.79
C GLY A 81 10.58 24.27 -39.77
N PHE A 82 9.38 24.00 -39.25
CA PHE A 82 8.23 23.72 -40.12
C PHE A 82 7.78 24.99 -40.87
N PRO A 83 7.47 24.90 -42.18
CA PRO A 83 6.95 26.03 -42.94
C PRO A 83 5.69 26.63 -42.29
N GLY A 84 5.58 27.96 -42.25
CA GLY A 84 4.43 28.67 -41.68
C GLY A 84 4.52 28.94 -40.16
N ALA A 85 5.48 28.34 -39.44
CA ALA A 85 5.63 28.54 -37.99
C ALA A 85 5.99 30.00 -37.65
N LEU A 86 6.98 30.57 -38.35
CA LEU A 86 7.41 31.96 -38.16
C LEU A 86 6.29 32.94 -38.51
N GLU A 87 5.59 32.69 -39.61
CA GLU A 87 4.48 33.50 -40.09
C GLU A 87 3.32 33.50 -39.09
N LEU A 88 2.93 32.34 -38.57
CA LEU A 88 1.85 32.22 -37.60
C LEU A 88 2.18 32.92 -36.28
N ILE A 89 3.41 32.73 -35.75
CA ILE A 89 3.87 33.42 -34.53
C ILE A 89 3.83 34.94 -34.74
N THR A 90 4.36 35.42 -35.87
CA THR A 90 4.37 36.84 -36.21
C THR A 90 2.94 37.41 -36.30
N GLN A 91 2.03 36.67 -36.93
CA GLN A 91 0.62 37.04 -37.02
C GLN A 91 -0.04 37.12 -35.64
N CYS A 92 0.20 36.14 -34.77
CA CYS A 92 -0.30 36.13 -33.39
C CYS A 92 0.18 37.37 -32.61
N LYS A 93 1.48 37.67 -32.65
CA LYS A 93 2.03 38.86 -31.97
C LYS A 93 1.46 40.16 -32.54
N SER A 94 1.30 40.25 -33.87
CA SER A 94 0.72 41.44 -34.51
C SER A 94 -0.73 41.72 -34.08
N LYS A 95 -1.45 40.68 -33.64
CA LYS A 95 -2.82 40.76 -33.08
C LYS A 95 -2.85 40.96 -31.57
N GLY A 96 -1.70 41.14 -30.94
CA GLY A 96 -1.59 41.33 -29.48
C GLY A 96 -1.71 40.04 -28.68
N LEU A 97 -1.65 38.87 -29.32
CA LEU A 97 -1.61 37.59 -28.61
C LEU A 97 -0.21 37.38 -28.02
N LYS A 98 -0.17 36.84 -26.80
CA LYS A 98 1.06 36.37 -26.17
C LYS A 98 1.38 34.97 -26.66
N VAL A 99 2.66 34.68 -26.89
CA VAL A 99 3.11 33.39 -27.44
C VAL A 99 4.15 32.77 -26.50
N ALA A 100 4.00 31.48 -26.21
CA ALA A 100 4.96 30.73 -25.40
C ALA A 100 5.41 29.44 -26.09
N VAL A 101 6.62 28.98 -25.73
CA VAL A 101 7.07 27.61 -26.00
C VAL A 101 7.00 26.81 -24.72
N ALA A 102 6.31 25.67 -24.76
CA ALA A 102 6.28 24.69 -23.69
C ALA A 102 6.75 23.33 -24.26
N SER A 103 7.93 22.87 -23.86
CA SER A 103 8.51 21.60 -24.31
C SER A 103 9.00 20.71 -23.18
N SER A 104 8.70 19.41 -23.27
CA SER A 104 9.24 18.37 -22.37
C SER A 104 10.72 18.04 -22.66
N ALA A 105 11.41 18.85 -23.45
CA ALA A 105 12.84 18.71 -23.73
C ALA A 105 13.67 19.58 -22.77
N ASP A 106 14.91 19.16 -22.50
CA ASP A 106 15.92 19.93 -21.78
C ASP A 106 16.12 21.32 -22.44
N ARG A 107 16.37 22.35 -21.62
CA ARG A 107 16.46 23.75 -22.09
C ARG A 107 17.50 23.93 -23.20
N ILE A 108 18.61 23.23 -23.09
CA ILE A 108 19.70 23.26 -24.07
C ILE A 108 19.20 22.85 -25.46
N LYS A 109 18.33 21.82 -25.54
CA LYS A 109 17.72 21.37 -26.79
C LYS A 109 16.65 22.33 -27.28
N VAL A 110 15.84 22.88 -26.38
CA VAL A 110 14.81 23.88 -26.73
C VAL A 110 15.43 25.10 -27.40
N ASP A 111 16.45 25.69 -26.78
CA ASP A 111 17.09 26.90 -27.30
C ASP A 111 17.77 26.63 -28.66
N ALA A 112 18.40 25.46 -28.82
CA ALA A 112 19.02 25.05 -30.07
C ALA A 112 18.01 24.82 -31.19
N ASN A 113 16.91 24.12 -30.92
CA ASN A 113 15.88 23.82 -31.91
C ASN A 113 15.19 25.10 -32.40
N LEU A 114 14.93 26.05 -31.49
CA LEU A 114 14.39 27.36 -31.87
C LEU A 114 15.37 28.14 -32.76
N ALA A 115 16.66 28.18 -32.42
CA ALA A 115 17.67 28.84 -33.26
C ALA A 115 17.81 28.16 -34.63
N ALA A 116 17.82 26.83 -34.67
CA ALA A 116 17.91 26.04 -35.89
C ALA A 116 16.68 26.19 -36.80
N ALA A 117 15.50 26.37 -36.20
CA ALA A 117 14.25 26.67 -36.89
C ALA A 117 14.14 28.14 -37.38
N GLY A 118 15.12 28.99 -37.08
CA GLY A 118 15.07 30.42 -37.42
C GLY A 118 14.07 31.20 -36.56
N LEU A 119 13.76 30.71 -35.36
CA LEU A 119 12.84 31.32 -34.42
C LEU A 119 13.60 31.95 -33.24
N PRO A 120 13.98 33.25 -33.29
CA PRO A 120 14.69 33.88 -32.18
C PRO A 120 13.88 33.87 -30.89
N LEU A 121 14.55 33.61 -29.75
CA LEU A 121 13.94 33.50 -28.42
C LEU A 121 13.11 34.74 -28.05
N SER A 122 13.49 35.92 -28.53
CA SER A 122 12.78 37.18 -28.31
C SER A 122 11.36 37.22 -28.90
N MET A 123 10.99 36.27 -29.76
CA MET A 123 9.62 36.14 -30.25
C MET A 123 8.68 35.52 -29.23
N PHE A 124 9.19 34.83 -28.21
CA PHE A 124 8.37 34.18 -27.21
C PHE A 124 8.32 35.01 -25.93
N ASP A 125 7.11 35.23 -25.43
CA ASP A 125 6.87 35.95 -24.18
C ASP A 125 7.08 35.03 -22.97
N ALA A 126 7.10 33.70 -23.17
CA ALA A 126 7.55 32.70 -22.20
C ALA A 126 8.20 31.49 -22.89
N ILE A 127 9.21 30.91 -22.24
CA ILE A 127 9.83 29.64 -22.65
C ILE A 127 9.90 28.74 -21.42
N VAL A 128 9.30 27.56 -21.55
CA VAL A 128 9.13 26.57 -20.49
C VAL A 128 9.68 25.24 -21.00
N SER A 129 10.71 24.72 -20.31
CA SER A 129 11.44 23.48 -20.65
C SER A 129 11.32 22.44 -19.52
N ALA A 130 11.71 21.20 -19.80
CA ALA A 130 11.58 20.08 -18.84
C ALA A 130 12.34 20.28 -17.52
N ASP A 131 13.47 20.98 -17.54
CA ASP A 131 14.33 21.16 -16.34
C ASP A 131 13.62 21.84 -15.16
N ALA A 132 12.46 22.48 -15.42
CA ALA A 132 11.68 23.18 -14.41
C ALA A 132 10.51 22.36 -13.84
N PHE A 133 10.29 21.11 -14.30
CA PHE A 133 9.13 20.30 -13.92
C PHE A 133 9.50 18.83 -13.75
N GLU A 134 9.08 18.24 -12.63
CA GLU A 134 9.22 16.80 -12.39
C GLU A 134 8.15 15.99 -13.15
N ASN A 135 6.93 16.55 -13.31
CA ASN A 135 5.87 15.97 -14.12
C ASN A 135 5.83 16.64 -15.50
N LEU A 136 6.13 15.86 -16.54
CA LEU A 136 6.02 16.27 -17.93
C LEU A 136 4.67 15.84 -18.52
N LYS A 137 4.42 16.10 -19.80
CA LYS A 137 3.20 15.66 -20.50
C LYS A 137 3.00 14.14 -20.29
N PRO A 138 1.80 13.66 -19.89
CA PRO A 138 0.49 14.30 -20.02
C PRO A 138 0.03 15.17 -18.84
N ALA A 139 0.89 15.44 -17.84
CA ALA A 139 0.57 16.42 -16.80
C ALA A 139 0.45 17.84 -17.41
N PRO A 140 -0.47 18.69 -16.91
CA PRO A 140 -0.71 20.02 -17.45
C PRO A 140 0.35 21.05 -17.03
N ASP A 141 1.26 20.70 -16.12
CA ASP A 141 2.17 21.58 -15.38
C ASP A 141 2.96 22.52 -16.29
N ILE A 142 3.48 22.00 -17.40
CA ILE A 142 4.25 22.79 -18.36
C ILE A 142 3.40 23.88 -19.05
N PHE A 143 2.13 23.58 -19.32
CA PHE A 143 1.19 24.52 -19.91
C PHE A 143 0.67 25.52 -18.86
N LEU A 144 0.35 25.06 -17.65
CA LEU A 144 -0.06 25.92 -16.55
C LEU A 144 1.03 26.91 -16.16
N ALA A 145 2.29 26.48 -16.16
CA ALA A 145 3.43 27.37 -15.94
C ALA A 145 3.59 28.39 -17.07
N ALA A 146 3.42 27.98 -18.33
CA ALA A 146 3.42 28.92 -19.45
C ALA A 146 2.30 29.96 -19.30
N SER A 147 1.07 29.54 -19.01
CA SER A 147 -0.08 30.42 -18.75
C SER A 147 0.20 31.41 -17.60
N LYS A 148 0.83 30.95 -16.51
CA LYS A 148 1.21 31.79 -15.37
C LYS A 148 2.26 32.83 -15.74
N ILE A 149 3.31 32.46 -16.48
CA ILE A 149 4.36 33.40 -16.94
C ILE A 149 3.76 34.41 -17.92
N LEU A 150 2.89 33.95 -18.81
CA LEU A 150 2.15 34.82 -19.73
C LEU A 150 1.16 35.74 -18.99
N ASN A 151 0.77 35.42 -17.75
CA ASN A 151 -0.31 36.09 -17.02
C ASN A 151 -1.61 36.09 -17.83
N VAL A 152 -2.03 34.91 -18.28
CA VAL A 152 -3.26 34.65 -19.05
C VAL A 152 -3.96 33.46 -18.41
N LEU A 153 -5.28 33.49 -18.24
CA LEU A 153 -6.01 32.38 -17.63
C LEU A 153 -5.96 31.13 -18.52
N PRO A 154 -5.87 29.91 -17.96
CA PRO A 154 -5.80 28.69 -18.77
C PRO A 154 -6.97 28.53 -19.76
N SER A 155 -8.19 28.93 -19.37
CA SER A 155 -9.36 28.93 -20.24
C SER A 155 -9.26 29.83 -21.47
N GLU A 156 -8.34 30.80 -21.45
CA GLU A 156 -8.05 31.73 -22.56
C GLU A 156 -6.82 31.29 -23.38
N CYS A 157 -6.11 30.25 -22.93
CA CYS A 157 -4.95 29.72 -23.62
C CYS A 157 -5.35 28.69 -24.69
N ILE A 158 -4.56 28.65 -25.75
CA ILE A 158 -4.67 27.68 -26.83
C ILE A 158 -3.31 27.01 -27.00
N VAL A 159 -3.30 25.68 -26.98
CA VAL A 159 -2.13 24.85 -27.22
C VAL A 159 -2.17 24.33 -28.66
N ILE A 160 -1.03 24.37 -29.35
CA ILE A 160 -0.84 23.66 -30.63
C ILE A 160 0.08 22.48 -30.36
N GLU A 161 -0.35 21.27 -30.71
CA GLU A 161 0.38 20.05 -30.34
C GLU A 161 0.23 18.90 -31.34
N ASP A 162 1.24 18.05 -31.48
CA ASP A 162 1.30 16.94 -32.43
C ASP A 162 1.27 15.55 -31.77
N ALA A 163 1.36 15.49 -30.44
CA ALA A 163 1.41 14.26 -29.66
C ALA A 163 0.17 14.06 -28.78
N LEU A 164 -0.27 12.81 -28.64
CA LEU A 164 -1.44 12.43 -27.84
C LEU A 164 -1.35 12.93 -26.39
N VAL A 165 -0.21 12.69 -25.74
CA VAL A 165 0.06 13.09 -24.35
C VAL A 165 0.02 14.61 -24.18
N GLY A 166 0.44 15.37 -25.19
CA GLY A 166 0.40 16.82 -25.12
C GLY A 166 -1.02 17.39 -25.33
N VAL A 167 -1.84 16.76 -26.19
CA VAL A 167 -3.27 17.12 -26.32
C VAL A 167 -4.02 16.83 -25.02
N GLN A 168 -3.73 15.70 -24.37
CA GLN A 168 -4.28 15.34 -23.06
C GLN A 168 -3.84 16.33 -21.96
N ALA A 169 -2.57 16.74 -21.95
CA ALA A 169 -2.05 17.76 -21.03
C ALA A 169 -2.76 19.11 -21.23
N ALA A 170 -2.98 19.54 -22.48
CA ALA A 170 -3.69 20.79 -22.77
C ALA A 170 -5.13 20.75 -22.24
N LYS A 171 -5.82 19.62 -22.47
CA LYS A 171 -7.19 19.41 -21.96
C LYS A 171 -7.24 19.39 -20.43
N SER A 172 -6.27 18.75 -19.80
CA SER A 172 -6.13 18.70 -18.33
C SER A 172 -5.84 20.09 -17.76
N ALA A 173 -5.13 20.93 -18.51
CA ALA A 173 -4.90 22.34 -18.18
C ALA A 173 -6.14 23.22 -18.43
N GLN A 174 -7.27 22.65 -18.87
CA GLN A 174 -8.47 23.36 -19.32
C GLN A 174 -8.20 24.37 -20.44
N MET A 175 -7.21 24.09 -21.28
CA MET A 175 -6.85 24.90 -22.44
C MET A 175 -7.46 24.30 -23.70
N ARG A 176 -7.82 25.16 -24.66
CA ARG A 176 -8.21 24.69 -26.01
C ARG A 176 -6.98 24.11 -26.71
N CYS A 177 -7.16 23.06 -27.50
CA CYS A 177 -6.05 22.41 -28.19
C CYS A 177 -6.32 22.29 -29.70
N ILE A 178 -5.38 22.74 -30.53
CA ILE A 178 -5.35 22.49 -31.96
C ILE A 178 -4.28 21.44 -32.21
N ALA A 179 -4.66 20.26 -32.66
CA ALA A 179 -3.69 19.22 -32.97
C ALA A 179 -3.14 19.36 -34.40
N VAL A 180 -1.87 19.02 -34.62
CA VAL A 180 -1.25 18.93 -35.95
C VAL A 180 -0.77 17.49 -36.23
N LYS A 181 -0.84 17.04 -37.49
CA LYS A 181 -0.62 15.62 -37.89
C LYS A 181 0.81 15.32 -38.31
N THR A 182 1.76 16.12 -37.86
CA THR A 182 3.19 16.03 -38.21
C THR A 182 3.84 14.76 -37.67
N THR A 183 3.42 14.29 -36.49
CA THR A 183 4.00 13.09 -35.84
C THR A 183 3.01 11.92 -35.74
N LEU A 184 1.73 12.21 -35.47
CA LEU A 184 0.70 11.18 -35.29
C LEU A 184 -0.43 11.31 -36.33
N SER A 185 -1.07 10.17 -36.61
CA SER A 185 -2.23 10.11 -37.51
C SER A 185 -3.44 10.86 -36.93
N GLU A 186 -4.33 11.32 -37.81
CA GLU A 186 -5.57 12.01 -37.41
C GLU A 186 -6.44 11.16 -36.48
N GLU A 187 -6.55 9.86 -36.75
CA GLU A 187 -7.32 8.92 -35.94
C GLU A 187 -6.78 8.84 -34.52
N THR A 188 -5.45 8.80 -34.37
CA THR A 188 -4.78 8.77 -33.05
C THR A 188 -5.05 10.06 -32.30
N LEU A 189 -4.86 11.22 -32.93
CA LEU A 189 -5.04 12.52 -32.28
C LEU A 189 -6.50 12.78 -31.88
N LYS A 190 -7.48 12.29 -32.66
CA LYS A 190 -8.92 12.40 -32.30
C LYS A 190 -9.24 11.78 -30.95
N THR A 191 -8.55 10.70 -30.56
CA THR A 191 -8.80 10.01 -29.28
C THR A 191 -8.51 10.88 -28.05
N ALA A 192 -7.61 11.87 -28.14
CA ALA A 192 -7.34 12.82 -27.07
C ALA A 192 -8.33 14.00 -27.00
N GLY A 193 -9.22 14.13 -28.00
CA GLY A 193 -10.25 15.17 -28.07
C GLY A 193 -9.75 16.60 -28.25
N PRO A 194 -8.88 16.90 -29.23
CA PRO A 194 -8.52 18.27 -29.58
C PRO A 194 -9.73 19.02 -30.16
N THR A 195 -9.74 20.35 -30.05
CA THR A 195 -10.78 21.21 -30.61
C THR A 195 -10.77 21.22 -32.13
N LEU A 196 -9.59 21.19 -32.75
CA LEU A 196 -9.37 21.15 -34.19
C LEU A 196 -8.16 20.28 -34.52
N ILE A 197 -8.11 19.75 -35.75
CA ILE A 197 -6.93 19.08 -36.29
C ILE A 197 -6.54 19.74 -37.62
N ARG A 198 -5.24 19.97 -37.83
CA ARG A 198 -4.64 20.50 -39.07
C ARG A 198 -3.50 19.60 -39.52
N ASN A 199 -3.07 19.67 -40.79
CA ASN A 199 -1.97 18.80 -41.25
C ASN A 199 -0.65 19.20 -40.59
N GLU A 200 -0.33 20.49 -40.59
CA GLU A 200 0.88 21.07 -40.00
C GLU A 200 0.58 22.47 -39.45
N ILE A 201 1.55 23.06 -38.73
CA ILE A 201 1.39 24.39 -38.11
C ILE A 201 1.09 25.49 -39.13
N GLY A 202 1.64 25.41 -40.34
CA GLY A 202 1.37 26.36 -41.42
C GLY A 202 -0.08 26.35 -41.92
N ASN A 203 -0.88 25.34 -41.56
CA ASN A 203 -2.32 25.30 -41.85
C ASN A 203 -3.20 25.79 -40.70
N VAL A 204 -2.61 26.18 -39.56
CA VAL A 204 -3.35 26.79 -38.45
C VAL A 204 -3.51 28.28 -38.76
N SER A 205 -4.75 28.76 -38.80
CA SER A 205 -5.04 30.17 -39.07
C SER A 205 -5.32 30.96 -37.78
N LEU A 206 -5.18 32.30 -37.83
CA LEU A 206 -5.64 33.17 -36.75
C LEU A 206 -7.13 32.99 -36.42
N HIS A 207 -7.95 32.62 -37.42
CA HIS A 207 -9.36 32.33 -37.20
C HIS A 207 -9.54 31.05 -36.38
N ASP A 208 -8.78 29.98 -36.67
CA ASP A 208 -8.80 28.74 -35.89
C ASP A 208 -8.46 29.00 -34.41
N ILE A 209 -7.48 29.87 -34.17
CA ILE A 209 -7.09 30.31 -32.83
C ILE A 209 -8.23 31.09 -32.18
N LEU A 210 -8.72 32.17 -32.79
CA LEU A 210 -9.67 33.07 -32.12
C LEU A 210 -11.09 32.50 -31.98
N SER A 211 -11.62 31.82 -33.00
CA SER A 211 -13.04 31.44 -33.06
C SER A 211 -13.32 29.93 -32.98
N GLY A 212 -12.30 29.08 -33.05
CA GLY A 212 -12.47 27.62 -32.92
C GLY A 212 -12.94 26.89 -34.18
N GLY A 213 -12.97 27.55 -35.33
CA GLY A 213 -13.28 26.93 -36.63
C GLY A 213 -14.79 26.75 -36.88
N SER A 214 -15.19 26.73 -38.16
CA SER A 214 -16.59 26.85 -38.61
C SER A 214 -17.42 25.56 -38.63
N ASP A 215 -17.07 24.53 -37.84
CA ASP A 215 -17.81 23.25 -37.84
C ASP A 215 -18.81 23.11 -36.67
N GLY A 216 -19.00 24.17 -35.87
CA GLY A 216 -19.85 24.19 -34.67
C GLY A 216 -21.31 24.61 -34.84
N TYR A 217 -21.88 24.64 -36.06
CA TYR A 217 -23.23 25.20 -36.30
C TYR A 217 -24.41 24.20 -36.27
N SER A 218 -24.22 22.95 -35.84
CA SER A 218 -25.28 21.92 -35.90
C SER A 218 -25.87 21.46 -34.55
N LEU A 219 -25.17 21.61 -33.42
CA LEU A 219 -25.59 20.97 -32.16
C LEU A 219 -26.51 21.81 -31.25
N MET A 220 -26.94 23.01 -31.68
CA MET A 220 -27.80 23.89 -30.87
C MET A 220 -29.29 23.89 -31.28
N ARG A 221 -29.71 23.04 -32.25
CA ARG A 221 -31.11 22.98 -32.73
C ARG A 221 -31.98 21.82 -32.24
N HIS A 222 -31.50 20.93 -31.36
CA HIS A 222 -32.32 19.82 -30.83
C HIS A 222 -32.80 20.02 -29.37
N ALA A 223 -32.55 21.17 -28.75
CA ALA A 223 -33.01 21.45 -27.38
C ALA A 223 -34.05 22.59 -27.25
N ILE A 224 -34.64 23.06 -28.37
CA ILE A 224 -35.63 24.16 -28.36
C ILE A 224 -36.94 23.79 -29.10
N ALA A 225 -37.19 22.49 -29.37
CA ALA A 225 -38.37 22.06 -30.12
C ALA A 225 -39.45 21.30 -29.32
N ASP A 226 -39.28 21.05 -28.01
CA ASP A 226 -40.23 20.20 -27.24
C ASP A 226 -40.88 20.87 -26.00
N GLU A 227 -40.89 22.20 -25.90
CA GLU A 227 -41.72 22.90 -24.88
C GLU A 227 -42.44 24.12 -25.46
N LYS A 228 -43.25 23.93 -26.50
CA LYS A 228 -44.36 24.84 -26.84
C LYS A 228 -45.51 24.06 -27.49
N THR A 229 -46.37 23.45 -26.68
CA THR A 229 -47.83 23.43 -26.89
C THR A 229 -48.53 22.77 -25.70
N GLN A 230 -48.89 23.57 -24.69
CA GLN A 230 -50.26 23.68 -24.18
C GLN A 230 -50.26 24.69 -23.04
N GLY A 231 -50.97 25.80 -23.27
CA GLY A 231 -51.11 26.89 -22.32
C GLY A 231 -52.33 26.74 -21.39
N ASN A 232 -52.45 27.78 -20.55
CA ASN A 232 -53.59 28.18 -19.72
C ASN A 232 -53.84 27.39 -18.42
N GLN A 233 -53.53 27.99 -17.26
CA GLN A 233 -54.47 28.88 -16.57
C GLN A 233 -53.84 29.61 -15.36
N PHE A 234 -54.23 30.88 -15.27
CA PHE A 234 -54.00 31.95 -14.29
C PHE A 234 -54.23 31.65 -12.79
N LEU A 235 -53.48 32.41 -11.96
CA LEU A 235 -53.86 33.19 -10.74
C LEU A 235 -52.79 33.01 -9.62
N SER A 236 -52.27 33.99 -8.89
CA SER A 236 -52.33 35.47 -8.92
C SER A 236 -51.27 36.01 -7.92
N THR A 237 -50.59 37.10 -8.29
CA THR A 237 -50.09 38.27 -7.49
C THR A 237 -49.56 38.06 -6.04
N SER A 238 -48.46 38.65 -5.57
CA SER A 238 -48.06 40.07 -5.68
C SER A 238 -46.59 40.34 -5.27
N ALA A 239 -46.06 41.45 -5.78
CA ALA A 239 -44.73 42.04 -5.67
C ALA A 239 -44.24 42.43 -4.25
N GLN A 240 -42.91 42.51 -4.03
CA GLN A 240 -42.14 43.77 -3.96
C GLN A 240 -40.66 43.54 -3.56
N ALA A 241 -39.84 44.54 -3.86
CA ALA A 241 -38.38 44.48 -3.98
C ALA A 241 -37.62 45.22 -2.85
N SER A 242 -36.39 44.74 -2.60
CA SER A 242 -35.16 45.48 -2.20
C SER A 242 -34.97 45.93 -0.72
N PRO A 243 -33.77 46.42 -0.29
CA PRO A 243 -32.75 45.65 0.45
C PRO A 243 -32.22 46.34 1.74
N ALA A 244 -31.53 45.63 2.65
CA ALA A 244 -30.71 46.23 3.72
C ALA A 244 -29.68 45.22 4.24
N VAL A 245 -28.38 45.40 3.96
CA VAL A 245 -27.36 46.10 4.77
C VAL A 245 -26.95 45.33 6.04
N LEU A 246 -25.68 44.90 5.99
CA LEU A 246 -24.82 44.43 7.08
C LEU A 246 -24.84 45.39 8.28
N THR A 247 -24.92 44.82 9.48
CA THR A 247 -24.35 45.43 10.68
C THR A 247 -23.49 44.42 11.42
N GLU A 248 -22.20 44.71 11.45
CA GLU A 248 -21.23 44.14 12.38
C GLU A 248 -21.62 44.48 13.82
N ARG A 249 -21.46 43.52 14.72
CA ARG A 249 -21.16 43.81 16.13
C ARG A 249 -19.79 43.24 16.44
N THR A 250 -18.88 44.18 16.65
CA THR A 250 -17.58 44.01 17.26
C THR A 250 -17.73 43.65 18.73
N ASP A 251 -17.00 42.63 19.18
CA ASP A 251 -16.45 42.64 20.54
C ASP A 251 -14.97 42.28 20.46
N ASN A 252 -14.16 43.26 20.84
CA ASN A 252 -12.71 43.23 20.89
C ASN A 252 -12.25 42.31 22.02
N GLY A 253 -11.73 41.14 21.65
CA GLY A 253 -10.82 40.35 22.48
C GLY A 253 -9.48 40.22 21.76
N SER A 254 -8.48 41.00 22.20
CA SER A 254 -7.13 41.00 21.66
C SER A 254 -6.53 39.60 21.51
N ILE A 255 -6.37 39.12 20.27
CA ILE A 255 -5.50 37.98 19.98
C ILE A 255 -4.08 38.50 20.08
N GLN A 256 -3.49 38.34 21.27
CA GLN A 256 -2.04 38.43 21.40
C GLN A 256 -1.43 37.34 20.51
N ASN A 257 -0.63 37.77 19.53
CA ASN A 257 0.38 36.94 18.89
C ASN A 257 1.21 36.25 20.00
N ARG A 258 0.94 34.99 20.27
CA ARG A 258 1.90 34.12 20.96
C ARG A 258 2.79 33.50 19.88
N PRO A 259 4.11 33.64 19.99
CA PRO A 259 5.01 32.92 19.10
C PRO A 259 4.79 31.42 19.29
N ALA A 260 4.70 30.68 18.19
CA ALA A 260 4.68 29.22 18.21
C ALA A 260 5.97 28.73 18.86
N THR A 261 5.86 28.29 20.11
CA THR A 261 6.92 27.62 20.86
C THR A 261 6.51 26.17 21.07
N ASP A 262 6.44 25.38 20.00
CA ASP A 262 6.42 23.92 20.09
C ASP A 262 7.58 23.40 19.24
N ASN A 263 8.71 23.17 19.92
CA ASN A 263 9.98 22.75 19.32
C ASN A 263 10.08 21.21 19.31
N GLY A 264 9.21 20.48 18.60
CA GLY A 264 9.30 19.01 18.46
C GLY A 264 9.81 18.58 17.09
N ILE A 265 10.65 17.53 16.98
CA ILE A 265 10.85 16.86 15.67
C ILE A 265 9.54 16.16 15.29
N PHE A 266 9.04 16.45 14.09
CA PHE A 266 7.88 15.80 13.50
C PHE A 266 8.36 14.87 12.39
N ALA A 267 8.21 13.55 12.53
CA ALA A 267 8.21 12.71 11.36
C ALA A 267 6.80 12.81 10.77
N ILE A 268 6.64 13.50 9.64
CA ILE A 268 5.40 13.40 8.87
C ILE A 268 5.51 12.07 8.12
N GLY A 269 4.87 11.03 8.64
CA GLY A 269 4.67 9.81 7.88
C GLY A 269 3.71 10.16 6.74
N GLY A 270 4.24 10.52 5.58
CA GLY A 270 3.39 10.67 4.42
C GLY A 270 2.78 9.30 4.09
N GLN A 271 1.47 9.26 4.24
CA GLN A 271 0.58 8.70 3.23
C GLN A 271 0.71 7.19 3.04
N CYS A 272 0.09 6.49 4.00
CA CYS A 272 -0.65 5.28 3.66
C CYS A 272 -1.99 5.70 3.02
N ASN A 273 -2.23 5.31 1.77
CA ASN A 273 -3.54 4.69 1.50
C ASN A 273 -3.66 3.60 2.56
N ILE A 274 -4.77 3.55 3.29
CA ILE A 274 -4.93 2.64 4.42
C ILE A 274 -5.17 1.24 3.82
N HIS A 275 -4.11 0.73 3.22
CA HIS A 275 -3.99 -0.54 2.56
C HIS A 275 -2.93 -1.35 3.31
N PRO A 276 -3.15 -2.65 3.46
CA PRO A 276 -2.41 -3.52 4.36
C PRO A 276 -0.89 -3.52 4.13
N HIS A 277 -0.46 -3.55 2.86
CA HIS A 277 0.96 -3.64 2.51
C HIS A 277 1.74 -2.35 2.82
N LYS A 278 1.06 -1.19 2.75
CA LYS A 278 1.68 0.14 2.90
C LYS A 278 1.94 0.51 4.37
N LEU A 279 1.26 -0.15 5.31
CA LEU A 279 1.29 0.12 6.76
C LEU A 279 2.49 -0.47 7.52
N PHE A 280 3.16 -1.49 6.97
CA PHE A 280 4.25 -2.21 7.66
C PHE A 280 5.42 -1.30 8.07
N GLY A 281 5.74 -0.27 7.29
CA GLY A 281 6.81 0.68 7.61
C GLY A 281 6.49 1.59 8.80
N ILE A 282 5.21 1.94 9.00
CA ILE A 282 4.78 2.88 10.03
C ILE A 282 4.60 2.18 11.39
N CYS A 283 3.94 1.01 11.43
CA CYS A 283 3.78 0.22 12.66
C CYS A 283 5.14 -0.26 13.23
N TYR A 284 6.16 -0.38 12.37
CA TYR A 284 7.53 -0.68 12.78
C TYR A 284 8.21 0.48 13.56
N LEU A 285 8.01 1.73 13.12
CA LEU A 285 8.53 2.90 13.83
C LEU A 285 7.93 3.04 15.24
N GLU A 286 6.69 2.57 15.41
CA GLU A 286 6.00 2.55 16.70
C GLU A 286 6.50 1.43 17.63
N SER A 287 6.82 0.25 17.08
CA SER A 287 7.13 -0.96 17.86
C SER A 287 8.62 -1.19 18.17
N SER A 288 9.53 -0.41 17.55
CA SER A 288 10.99 -0.42 17.77
C SER A 288 11.41 0.18 19.11
N SER A 289 10.99 -0.51 20.15
CA SER A 289 11.01 -0.15 21.57
C SER A 289 12.38 -0.23 22.25
N HIS A 290 13.49 -0.38 21.53
CA HIS A 290 14.83 -0.46 22.15
C HIS A 290 15.82 0.64 21.77
N LEU A 291 15.72 1.26 20.59
CA LEU A 291 16.62 2.38 20.18
C LEU A 291 15.95 3.76 20.32
N LEU A 292 14.64 3.86 20.09
CA LEU A 292 13.87 5.12 20.10
C LEU A 292 13.30 5.51 21.48
N ASN A 293 13.40 4.63 22.48
CA ASN A 293 12.87 4.86 23.83
C ASN A 293 13.65 5.94 24.65
N ARG A 294 14.67 6.57 24.06
CA ARG A 294 15.45 7.64 24.69
C ARG A 294 15.24 9.04 24.08
N MET A 295 14.66 9.16 22.88
CA MET A 295 14.42 10.45 22.22
C MET A 295 13.05 10.43 21.52
N LYS A 296 12.16 11.35 21.90
CA LYS A 296 10.76 11.37 21.46
C LYS A 296 10.63 12.06 20.10
N PHE A 297 10.02 11.38 19.13
CA PHE A 297 9.55 11.93 17.86
C PHE A 297 8.09 11.52 17.68
N THR A 298 7.34 12.25 16.84
CA THR A 298 5.94 11.93 16.52
C THR A 298 5.84 11.47 15.08
N VAL A 299 5.04 10.44 14.83
CA VAL A 299 4.56 10.08 13.50
C VAL A 299 3.16 10.67 13.31
N VAL A 300 2.92 11.32 12.19
CA VAL A 300 1.56 11.73 11.77
C VAL A 300 1.26 11.03 10.45
N GLY A 301 0.18 10.25 10.40
CA GLY A 301 -0.34 9.65 9.18
C GLY A 301 -1.15 10.67 8.40
N VAL A 302 -0.60 11.18 7.30
CA VAL A 302 -1.37 12.02 6.37
C VAL A 302 -2.11 11.09 5.42
N HIS A 303 -3.43 10.93 5.52
CA HIS A 303 -4.18 10.06 4.62
C HIS A 303 -4.58 10.82 3.36
N SER A 304 -4.00 10.46 2.21
CA SER A 304 -4.31 11.07 0.91
C SER A 304 -4.93 10.03 0.00
N ALA A 305 -6.25 10.10 -0.12
CA ALA A 305 -7.14 9.06 -0.67
C ALA A 305 -6.97 8.84 -2.17
N LYS A 306 -6.75 7.59 -2.62
CA LYS A 306 -6.82 7.23 -4.04
C LYS A 306 -8.27 7.13 -4.51
N PHE A 307 -9.10 6.39 -3.78
CA PHE A 307 -10.49 6.12 -4.12
C PHE A 307 -11.45 7.12 -3.47
N ASP A 308 -12.66 7.26 -4.02
CA ASP A 308 -13.64 8.22 -3.48
C ASP A 308 -14.12 7.82 -2.08
N ASN A 309 -14.32 6.53 -1.80
CA ASN A 309 -14.67 6.03 -0.46
C ASN A 309 -13.63 6.44 0.61
N GLU A 310 -12.35 6.47 0.25
CA GLU A 310 -11.26 6.79 1.18
C GLU A 310 -11.24 8.27 1.58
N LYS A 311 -11.97 9.15 0.88
CA LYS A 311 -12.14 10.56 1.28
C LYS A 311 -13.09 10.69 2.48
N ASP A 312 -13.95 9.70 2.70
CA ASP A 312 -14.93 9.71 3.78
C ASP A 312 -14.26 9.47 5.14
N LEU A 313 -14.61 10.30 6.12
CA LEU A 313 -14.00 10.26 7.45
C LEU A 313 -14.35 8.99 8.22
N GLU A 314 -15.55 8.44 8.06
CA GLU A 314 -15.95 7.19 8.74
C GLU A 314 -15.25 5.98 8.11
N ALA A 315 -15.04 5.97 6.79
CA ALA A 315 -14.22 4.96 6.13
C ALA A 315 -12.79 4.96 6.72
N ILE A 316 -12.17 6.14 6.84
CA ILE A 316 -10.83 6.29 7.45
C ILE A 316 -10.83 5.82 8.91
N ARG A 317 -11.83 6.18 9.72
CA ARG A 317 -11.94 5.71 11.12
C ARG A 317 -12.02 4.20 11.20
N ASN A 318 -12.86 3.56 10.40
CA ASN A 318 -12.93 2.10 10.33
C ASN A 318 -11.59 1.49 9.91
N ALA A 319 -10.89 2.13 8.98
CA ALA A 319 -9.57 1.71 8.57
C ALA A 319 -8.53 1.85 9.72
N VAL A 320 -8.53 2.96 10.46
CA VAL A 320 -7.72 3.16 11.69
C VAL A 320 -7.95 2.03 12.69
N LEU A 321 -9.22 1.66 12.93
CA LEU A 321 -9.59 0.57 13.82
C LEU A 321 -9.13 -0.80 13.31
N ARG A 322 -9.32 -1.06 12.01
CA ARG A 322 -9.01 -2.33 11.35
C ARG A 322 -7.50 -2.58 11.29
N TYR A 323 -6.69 -1.55 11.05
CA TYR A 323 -5.24 -1.69 11.01
C TYR A 323 -4.55 -1.39 12.35
N GLY A 324 -5.30 -1.02 13.38
CA GLY A 324 -4.78 -0.79 14.72
C GLY A 324 -3.85 0.42 14.80
N ILE A 325 -4.10 1.45 14.00
CA ILE A 325 -3.29 2.67 13.95
C ILE A 325 -3.40 3.42 15.28
N THR A 326 -2.26 3.78 15.87
CA THR A 326 -2.20 4.48 17.18
C THR A 326 -1.58 5.88 17.16
N HIS A 327 -1.04 6.29 16.00
CA HIS A 327 -0.57 7.65 15.77
C HIS A 327 -1.70 8.59 15.28
N PRO A 328 -1.52 9.92 15.40
CA PRO A 328 -2.42 10.90 14.78
C PRO A 328 -2.59 10.67 13.28
N VAL A 329 -3.83 10.72 12.79
CA VAL A 329 -4.16 10.64 11.37
C VAL A 329 -4.89 11.92 10.95
N VAL A 330 -4.46 12.52 9.84
CA VAL A 330 -5.17 13.65 9.20
C VAL A 330 -5.77 13.19 7.87
N ASN A 331 -7.04 13.53 7.63
CA ASN A 331 -7.69 13.28 6.35
C ASN A 331 -7.31 14.41 5.37
N ASP A 332 -6.41 14.11 4.44
CA ASP A 332 -6.02 14.94 3.28
C ASP A 332 -6.66 14.35 2.00
N GLY A 333 -7.97 14.09 2.03
CA GLY A 333 -8.71 13.43 0.94
C GLY A 333 -8.68 14.19 -0.39
N ASP A 334 -8.47 15.51 -0.35
CA ASP A 334 -8.27 16.34 -1.54
C ASP A 334 -6.81 16.36 -2.03
N MET A 335 -5.90 15.63 -1.37
CA MET A 335 -4.48 15.55 -1.69
C MET A 335 -3.76 16.92 -1.71
N TYR A 336 -4.12 17.84 -0.81
CA TYR A 336 -3.49 19.15 -0.73
C TYR A 336 -2.02 19.03 -0.32
N LEU A 337 -1.75 18.37 0.82
CA LEU A 337 -0.39 18.24 1.32
C LEU A 337 0.45 17.34 0.42
N TRP A 338 -0.16 16.31 -0.17
CA TRP A 338 0.43 15.48 -1.23
C TRP A 338 1.00 16.33 -2.38
N ARG A 339 0.20 17.25 -2.92
CA ARG A 339 0.62 18.12 -4.04
C ARG A 339 1.65 19.18 -3.62
N GLU A 340 1.44 19.82 -2.47
CA GLU A 340 2.38 20.83 -1.96
C GLU A 340 3.77 20.26 -1.69
N LEU A 341 3.86 18.99 -1.28
CA LEU A 341 5.14 18.30 -1.04
C LEU A 341 5.71 17.60 -2.27
N GLY A 342 5.04 17.65 -3.42
CA GLY A 342 5.50 16.99 -4.65
C GLY A 342 5.49 15.46 -4.58
N ILE A 343 4.60 14.86 -3.79
CA ILE A 343 4.55 13.41 -3.60
C ILE A 343 4.03 12.74 -4.88
N ASN A 344 4.61 11.60 -5.26
CA ASN A 344 4.25 10.86 -6.47
C ASN A 344 4.16 9.33 -6.27
N SER A 345 4.32 8.85 -5.03
CA SER A 345 4.33 7.44 -4.72
C SER A 345 3.70 7.16 -3.35
N TRP A 346 2.86 6.13 -3.28
CA TRP A 346 2.35 5.61 -2.02
C TRP A 346 3.16 4.36 -1.60
N PRO A 347 3.72 4.30 -0.38
CA PRO A 347 3.82 5.38 0.61
C PRO A 347 5.02 6.32 0.34
N THR A 348 5.04 7.51 0.97
CA THR A 348 6.22 8.39 0.99
C THR A 348 6.44 9.01 2.36
N PHE A 349 7.56 8.75 3.02
CA PHE A 349 7.87 9.30 4.35
C PHE A 349 8.53 10.68 4.24
N ALA A 350 8.05 11.67 4.98
CA ALA A 350 8.58 13.04 5.01
C ALA A 350 9.08 13.41 6.42
N ILE A 351 10.40 13.50 6.61
CA ILE A 351 10.99 13.81 7.92
C ILE A 351 11.06 15.32 8.09
N VAL A 352 10.48 15.87 9.15
CA VAL A 352 10.41 17.32 9.41
C VAL A 352 11.13 17.69 10.71
N GLY A 353 12.03 18.66 10.62
CA GLY A 353 12.75 19.19 11.77
C GLY A 353 11.86 20.03 12.69
N PRO A 354 12.32 20.37 13.91
CA PRO A 354 11.55 21.14 14.89
C PRO A 354 11.31 22.60 14.49
N ASN A 355 11.92 23.05 13.40
CA ASN A 355 11.71 24.36 12.80
C ASN A 355 10.73 24.32 11.60
N GLY A 356 10.02 23.21 11.41
CA GLY A 356 9.08 23.01 10.31
C GLY A 356 9.74 22.77 8.95
N LYS A 357 11.07 22.57 8.89
CA LYS A 357 11.78 22.28 7.64
C LYS A 357 11.74 20.81 7.31
N LEU A 358 11.41 20.49 6.07
CA LEU A 358 11.60 19.17 5.50
C LEU A 358 13.09 18.82 5.46
N LEU A 359 13.45 17.68 6.04
CA LEU A 359 14.82 17.17 6.14
C LEU A 359 15.10 16.09 5.10
N ALA A 360 14.11 15.24 4.84
CA ALA A 360 14.20 14.15 3.86
C ALA A 360 12.81 13.72 3.40
N GLN A 361 12.74 13.18 2.18
CA GLN A 361 11.59 12.43 1.66
C GLN A 361 12.07 11.06 1.20
N ILE A 362 11.32 10.01 1.51
CA ILE A 362 11.66 8.63 1.17
C ILE A 362 10.42 7.98 0.57
N ALA A 363 10.43 7.77 -0.75
CA ALA A 363 9.34 7.11 -1.46
C ALA A 363 9.48 5.58 -1.42
N GLY A 364 8.34 4.90 -1.36
CA GLY A 364 8.20 3.45 -1.49
C GLY A 364 8.33 2.67 -0.18
N GLU A 365 8.03 1.38 -0.28
CA GLU A 365 8.08 0.41 0.82
C GLU A 365 9.50 -0.15 1.03
N GLY A 366 9.72 -0.84 2.16
CA GLY A 366 10.99 -1.56 2.42
C GLY A 366 12.18 -0.68 2.82
N ARG A 367 12.00 0.64 2.94
CA ARG A 367 13.06 1.63 3.24
C ARG A 367 13.33 1.82 4.74
N ARG A 368 13.13 0.76 5.53
CA ARG A 368 13.19 0.80 7.00
C ARG A 368 14.51 1.32 7.55
N LYS A 369 15.62 0.82 7.02
CA LYS A 369 16.96 1.23 7.47
C LYS A 369 17.22 2.72 7.20
N ASP A 370 16.84 3.21 6.03
CA ASP A 370 17.03 4.62 5.67
C ASP A 370 16.24 5.53 6.60
N LEU A 371 15.01 5.13 6.94
CA LEU A 371 14.15 5.85 7.87
C LEU A 371 14.72 5.87 9.29
N ASP A 372 15.21 4.73 9.79
CA ASP A 372 15.86 4.63 11.10
C ASP A 372 17.11 5.53 11.16
N ASP A 373 18.01 5.43 10.16
CA ASP A 373 19.26 6.19 10.10
C ASP A 373 19.00 7.71 10.03
N LEU A 374 18.02 8.17 9.24
CA LEU A 374 17.68 9.58 9.09
C LEU A 374 16.99 10.16 10.34
N VAL A 375 16.05 9.42 10.94
CA VAL A 375 15.39 9.85 12.18
C VAL A 375 16.39 9.91 13.32
N GLU A 376 17.27 8.91 13.45
CA GLU A 376 18.33 8.92 14.46
C GLU A 376 19.26 10.12 14.28
N ALA A 377 19.73 10.39 13.06
CA ALA A 377 20.59 11.53 12.77
C ALA A 377 19.91 12.87 13.13
N ALA A 378 18.63 13.03 12.80
CA ALA A 378 17.86 14.22 13.14
C ALA A 378 17.74 14.40 14.66
N LEU A 379 17.36 13.34 15.38
CA LEU A 379 17.22 13.36 16.84
C LEU A 379 18.54 13.71 17.52
N GLN A 380 19.65 13.10 17.10
CA GLN A 380 20.97 13.41 17.63
C GLN A 380 21.38 14.87 17.37
N PHE A 381 21.16 15.37 16.15
CA PHE A 381 21.55 16.74 15.77
C PHE A 381 20.76 17.80 16.54
N TYR A 382 19.43 17.73 16.53
CA TYR A 382 18.58 18.71 17.20
C TYR A 382 18.57 18.53 18.72
N GLY A 383 18.78 17.30 19.21
CA GLY A 383 18.99 17.03 20.62
C GLY A 383 20.23 17.72 21.18
N ARG A 384 21.38 17.64 20.47
CA ARG A 384 22.61 18.40 20.83
C ARG A 384 22.37 19.91 20.85
N LYS A 385 21.51 20.41 19.96
CA LYS A 385 21.12 21.83 19.90
C LYS A 385 20.06 22.23 20.94
N LYS A 386 19.53 21.30 21.74
CA LYS A 386 18.44 21.52 22.70
C LYS A 386 17.20 22.14 22.05
N MET A 387 16.90 21.72 20.82
CA MET A 387 15.74 22.17 20.05
C MET A 387 14.59 21.15 20.08
N LEU A 388 14.62 20.19 21.01
CA LEU A 388 13.60 19.14 21.14
C LEU A 388 12.79 19.33 22.41
N ASP A 389 11.48 19.36 22.26
CA ASP A 389 10.50 19.26 23.33
C ASP A 389 10.17 17.80 23.59
N ASN A 390 10.22 17.42 24.87
CA ASN A 390 9.96 16.07 25.34
C ASN A 390 8.53 15.92 25.90
N LYS A 391 7.70 16.95 25.80
CA LYS A 391 6.30 16.88 26.20
C LYS A 391 5.52 15.94 25.27
N PRO A 392 4.82 14.92 25.81
CA PRO A 392 4.02 14.02 24.98
C PRO A 392 2.82 14.77 24.38
N LEU A 393 2.47 14.42 23.13
CA LEU A 393 1.25 14.90 22.50
C LEU A 393 0.02 14.25 23.18
N PRO A 394 -1.08 15.02 23.36
CA PRO A 394 -2.33 14.43 23.80
C PRO A 394 -2.90 13.54 22.69
N LEU A 395 -3.09 12.25 22.97
CA LEU A 395 -3.68 11.29 22.04
C LEU A 395 -5.01 10.77 22.59
N ASN A 396 -6.00 10.63 21.70
CA ASN A 396 -7.24 9.92 21.94
C ASN A 396 -7.36 8.85 20.85
N LEU A 397 -7.37 7.57 21.23
CA LEU A 397 -7.35 6.48 20.27
C LEU A 397 -8.76 6.16 19.80
N GLU A 398 -8.95 5.99 18.49
CA GLU A 398 -10.26 5.69 17.91
C GLU A 398 -10.87 4.42 18.50
N LYS A 399 -10.04 3.42 18.81
CA LYS A 399 -10.48 2.15 19.42
C LYS A 399 -11.15 2.30 20.79
N ASP A 400 -10.88 3.40 21.49
CA ASP A 400 -11.47 3.66 22.81
C ASP A 400 -12.86 4.32 22.69
N ASN A 401 -13.23 4.76 21.47
CA ASN A 401 -14.47 5.50 21.19
C ASN A 401 -15.53 4.64 20.45
N ASP A 402 -15.18 3.45 19.97
CA ASP A 402 -16.11 2.58 19.23
C ASP A 402 -16.60 1.39 20.08
N PRO A 403 -17.87 1.40 20.54
CA PRO A 403 -18.42 0.34 21.38
C PRO A 403 -18.53 -1.00 20.65
N ARG A 404 -18.59 -1.01 19.31
CA ARG A 404 -18.71 -2.25 18.51
C ARG A 404 -17.54 -3.19 18.76
N LEU A 405 -16.37 -2.64 19.06
CA LEU A 405 -15.14 -3.39 19.32
C LEU A 405 -15.19 -4.24 20.59
N VAL A 406 -16.13 -3.96 21.50
CA VAL A 406 -16.31 -4.68 22.76
C VAL A 406 -17.56 -5.56 22.72
N THR A 407 -18.61 -5.12 22.02
CA THR A 407 -19.92 -5.77 22.06
C THR A 407 -20.16 -6.77 20.92
N SER A 408 -19.47 -6.64 19.79
CA SER A 408 -19.69 -7.50 18.64
C SER A 408 -19.00 -8.87 18.80
N PRO A 409 -19.66 -9.98 18.42
CA PRO A 409 -19.04 -11.31 18.45
C PRO A 409 -17.90 -11.45 17.44
N LEU A 410 -17.96 -10.70 16.33
CA LEU A 410 -16.92 -10.63 15.30
C LEU A 410 -16.30 -9.23 15.27
N LYS A 411 -15.09 -9.12 14.73
CA LYS A 411 -14.36 -7.87 14.54
C LYS A 411 -13.69 -7.89 13.17
N PHE A 412 -14.22 -7.07 12.26
CA PHE A 412 -13.78 -6.98 10.86
C PHE A 412 -13.61 -8.36 10.18
N PRO A 413 -14.69 -9.17 10.06
CA PRO A 413 -14.60 -10.47 9.42
C PRO A 413 -14.22 -10.33 7.94
N GLY A 414 -13.21 -11.06 7.49
CA GLY A 414 -12.61 -10.87 6.17
C GLY A 414 -13.24 -11.72 5.06
N LYS A 415 -13.19 -13.04 5.20
CA LYS A 415 -13.57 -14.01 4.17
C LYS A 415 -14.32 -15.19 4.77
N LEU A 416 -14.94 -15.97 3.88
CA LEU A 416 -15.82 -17.07 4.22
C LEU A 416 -15.41 -18.32 3.43
N ALA A 417 -15.54 -19.49 4.06
CA ALA A 417 -15.56 -20.78 3.37
C ALA A 417 -16.76 -21.58 3.87
N ILE A 418 -17.16 -22.60 3.11
CA ILE A 418 -18.38 -23.35 3.42
C ILE A 418 -18.22 -24.85 3.17
N ASP A 419 -18.89 -25.63 4.00
CA ASP A 419 -19.14 -27.04 3.84
C ASP A 419 -20.65 -27.31 3.95
N VAL A 420 -21.33 -27.27 2.80
CA VAL A 420 -22.79 -27.44 2.72
C VAL A 420 -23.21 -28.85 3.18
N LEU A 421 -22.39 -29.87 2.91
CA LEU A 421 -22.75 -31.27 3.23
C LEU A 421 -22.80 -31.51 4.74
N ASN A 422 -21.92 -30.85 5.49
CA ASN A 422 -21.88 -30.97 6.96
C ASN A 422 -22.50 -29.76 7.67
N ASN A 423 -23.20 -28.88 6.94
CA ASN A 423 -23.84 -27.69 7.48
C ASN A 423 -22.85 -26.81 8.28
N ARG A 424 -21.70 -26.45 7.69
CA ARG A 424 -20.68 -25.59 8.33
C ARG A 424 -20.35 -24.36 7.51
N LEU A 425 -20.28 -23.20 8.18
CA LEU A 425 -19.75 -21.95 7.69
C LEU A 425 -18.47 -21.63 8.47
N PHE A 426 -17.39 -21.35 7.74
CA PHE A 426 -16.12 -20.91 8.30
C PHE A 426 -15.97 -19.41 8.06
N ILE A 427 -15.65 -18.66 9.11
CA ILE A 427 -15.55 -17.20 9.10
C ILE A 427 -14.14 -16.83 9.57
N SER A 428 -13.39 -16.07 8.77
CA SER A 428 -12.16 -15.45 9.26
C SER A 428 -12.52 -14.18 10.04
N ASP A 429 -12.42 -14.25 11.35
CA ASP A 429 -12.69 -13.15 12.28
C ASP A 429 -11.38 -12.36 12.46
N SER A 430 -11.01 -11.62 11.40
CA SER A 430 -9.64 -11.17 11.15
C SER A 430 -9.03 -10.39 12.31
N ASN A 431 -9.76 -9.43 12.89
CA ASN A 431 -9.23 -8.60 13.97
C ASN A 431 -9.43 -9.18 15.38
N HIS A 432 -10.02 -10.37 15.48
CA HIS A 432 -9.90 -11.24 16.64
C HIS A 432 -8.84 -12.34 16.43
N ASN A 433 -8.12 -12.35 15.31
CA ASN A 433 -7.04 -13.29 14.99
C ASN A 433 -7.46 -14.76 15.14
N ARG A 434 -8.66 -15.11 14.67
CA ARG A 434 -9.23 -16.45 14.81
C ARG A 434 -10.09 -16.85 13.61
N ILE A 435 -10.38 -18.14 13.52
CA ILE A 435 -11.42 -18.69 12.65
C ILE A 435 -12.60 -19.12 13.51
N VAL A 436 -13.81 -18.66 13.16
CA VAL A 436 -15.06 -19.07 13.79
C VAL A 436 -15.79 -20.03 12.86
N VAL A 437 -16.29 -21.14 13.40
CA VAL A 437 -17.10 -22.12 12.67
C VAL A 437 -18.50 -22.15 13.26
N THR A 438 -19.48 -21.87 12.42
CA THR A 438 -20.91 -21.98 12.76
C THR A 438 -21.59 -22.99 11.85
N ASP A 439 -22.84 -23.34 12.14
CA ASP A 439 -23.71 -23.89 11.12
C ASP A 439 -24.22 -22.79 10.17
N LEU A 440 -24.94 -23.19 9.11
CA LEU A 440 -25.47 -22.23 8.13
C LEU A 440 -26.61 -21.36 8.67
N ASP A 441 -27.14 -21.66 9.87
CA ASP A 441 -28.12 -20.85 10.59
C ASP A 441 -27.48 -19.94 11.66
N GLY A 442 -26.15 -19.91 11.72
CA GLY A 442 -25.36 -19.05 12.60
C GLY A 442 -25.10 -19.62 13.99
N LYS A 443 -25.44 -20.88 14.29
CA LYS A 443 -25.16 -21.51 15.58
C LYS A 443 -23.68 -21.87 15.68
N PHE A 444 -23.03 -21.45 16.75
CA PHE A 444 -21.64 -21.78 17.02
C PHE A 444 -21.38 -23.29 17.08
N ILE A 445 -20.29 -23.74 16.42
CA ILE A 445 -19.80 -25.12 16.43
C ILE A 445 -18.44 -25.18 17.14
N VAL A 446 -17.46 -24.44 16.64
CA VAL A 446 -16.08 -24.44 17.16
C VAL A 446 -15.34 -23.17 16.71
N GLN A 447 -14.21 -22.87 17.32
CA GLN A 447 -13.28 -21.83 16.89
C GLN A 447 -11.85 -22.33 16.90
N ILE A 448 -10.97 -21.67 16.15
CA ILE A 448 -9.53 -21.94 16.07
C ILE A 448 -8.83 -20.61 16.30
N GLY A 449 -7.87 -20.53 17.21
CA GLY A 449 -7.32 -19.25 17.66
C GLY A 449 -7.99 -18.70 18.92
N SER A 450 -8.36 -19.56 19.87
CA SER A 450 -9.17 -19.17 21.03
C SER A 450 -8.60 -18.04 21.88
N SER A 451 -7.27 -17.88 21.88
CA SER A 451 -6.60 -16.80 22.62
C SER A 451 -6.77 -15.41 22.00
N GLY A 452 -7.07 -15.34 20.70
CA GLY A 452 -7.04 -14.12 19.89
C GLY A 452 -5.67 -13.43 19.82
N GLU A 453 -4.60 -14.11 20.23
CA GLU A 453 -3.23 -13.61 20.12
C GLU A 453 -2.81 -13.51 18.67
N GLU A 454 -2.17 -12.38 18.34
CA GLU A 454 -1.40 -12.24 17.12
C GLU A 454 -0.20 -13.20 17.19
N GLY A 455 -0.02 -14.02 16.17
CA GLY A 455 1.16 -14.86 16.03
C GLY A 455 0.97 -15.96 15.01
N LEU A 456 2.00 -16.80 14.87
CA LEU A 456 2.09 -17.87 13.89
C LEU A 456 2.32 -19.22 14.58
N ARG A 457 1.68 -19.44 15.73
CA ARG A 457 1.87 -20.66 16.54
C ARG A 457 0.92 -21.74 16.07
N ASP A 458 1.45 -22.93 15.80
CA ASP A 458 0.64 -24.13 15.55
C ASP A 458 0.23 -24.81 16.87
N GLY A 459 -0.78 -25.67 16.78
CA GLY A 459 -1.19 -26.53 17.88
C GLY A 459 -2.59 -27.08 17.70
N ASN A 460 -3.21 -27.43 18.83
CA ASN A 460 -4.65 -27.64 18.86
C ASN A 460 -5.40 -26.31 18.59
N PHE A 461 -6.72 -26.36 18.48
CA PHE A 461 -7.52 -25.19 18.14
C PHE A 461 -7.44 -24.03 19.16
N ASP A 462 -7.14 -24.32 20.43
CA ASP A 462 -6.99 -23.29 21.45
C ASP A 462 -5.60 -22.63 21.42
N ASP A 463 -4.58 -23.40 21.06
CA ASP A 463 -3.19 -22.96 21.01
C ASP A 463 -2.79 -22.29 19.70
N ALA A 464 -3.44 -22.65 18.60
CA ALA A 464 -3.17 -22.03 17.31
C ALA A 464 -3.30 -20.49 17.42
N THR A 465 -2.46 -19.74 16.73
CA THR A 465 -2.57 -18.28 16.62
C THR A 465 -2.47 -17.86 15.16
N PHE A 466 -3.14 -16.76 14.83
CA PHE A 466 -3.12 -16.15 13.50
C PHE A 466 -2.75 -14.68 13.62
N TYR A 467 -2.50 -14.01 12.51
CA TYR A 467 -2.37 -12.56 12.46
C TYR A 467 -3.14 -12.01 11.26
N ARG A 468 -4.35 -11.49 11.56
CA ARG A 468 -5.35 -11.02 10.59
C ARG A 468 -5.61 -12.00 9.43
N PRO A 469 -6.11 -13.22 9.72
CA PRO A 469 -6.42 -14.19 8.68
C PRO A 469 -7.49 -13.63 7.72
N GLN A 470 -7.33 -13.90 6.43
CA GLN A 470 -8.27 -13.51 5.37
C GLN A 470 -8.83 -14.77 4.69
N GLY A 471 -8.41 -15.06 3.45
CA GLY A 471 -8.86 -16.15 2.59
C GLY A 471 -9.03 -17.50 3.27
N LEU A 472 -10.11 -18.18 2.93
CA LEU A 472 -10.42 -19.53 3.43
C LEU A 472 -10.79 -20.45 2.27
N ALA A 473 -10.20 -21.64 2.23
CA ALA A 473 -10.55 -22.68 1.25
C ALA A 473 -10.70 -24.04 1.94
N TYR A 474 -11.86 -24.68 1.75
CA TYR A 474 -12.16 -25.95 2.40
C TYR A 474 -12.06 -27.15 1.43
N ASN A 475 -11.29 -28.17 1.82
CA ASN A 475 -11.20 -29.45 1.16
C ASN A 475 -12.08 -30.47 1.91
N ALA A 476 -13.27 -30.74 1.35
CA ALA A 476 -14.24 -31.67 1.93
C ALA A 476 -13.76 -33.12 2.01
N LYS A 477 -12.93 -33.57 1.07
CA LYS A 477 -12.43 -34.96 1.00
C LYS A 477 -11.48 -35.27 2.16
N LYS A 478 -10.64 -34.30 2.54
CA LYS A 478 -9.66 -34.44 3.62
C LYS A 478 -10.11 -33.78 4.93
N ASN A 479 -11.23 -33.07 4.93
CA ASN A 479 -11.69 -32.21 6.04
C ASN A 479 -10.60 -31.22 6.49
N LEU A 480 -9.97 -30.55 5.51
CA LEU A 480 -8.90 -29.57 5.74
C LEU A 480 -9.37 -28.18 5.33
N LEU A 481 -9.01 -27.17 6.13
CA LEU A 481 -9.27 -25.77 5.85
C LEU A 481 -7.92 -25.06 5.65
N TYR A 482 -7.70 -24.50 4.47
CA TYR A 482 -6.55 -23.66 4.16
C TYR A 482 -6.88 -22.21 4.51
N VAL A 483 -5.96 -21.54 5.19
CA VAL A 483 -6.14 -20.17 5.67
C VAL A 483 -5.01 -19.30 5.14
N ALA A 484 -5.35 -18.24 4.41
CA ALA A 484 -4.41 -17.17 4.08
C ALA A 484 -4.22 -16.30 5.33
N ASP A 485 -3.10 -16.50 6.02
CA ASP A 485 -2.74 -15.81 7.25
C ASP A 485 -1.90 -14.57 6.90
N THR A 486 -2.61 -13.51 6.55
CA THR A 486 -2.11 -12.42 5.70
C THR A 486 -0.94 -11.66 6.32
N GLU A 487 -1.04 -11.25 7.58
CA GLU A 487 0.00 -10.43 8.23
C GLU A 487 1.17 -11.28 8.77
N ASN A 488 0.97 -12.59 8.91
CA ASN A 488 2.06 -13.55 9.09
C ASN A 488 2.77 -13.88 7.77
N HIS A 489 2.21 -13.41 6.65
CA HIS A 489 2.61 -13.76 5.30
C HIS A 489 2.73 -15.28 5.10
N ALA A 490 1.71 -16.04 5.51
CA ALA A 490 1.76 -17.50 5.51
C ALA A 490 0.44 -18.14 5.02
N LEU A 491 0.52 -19.41 4.63
CA LEU A 491 -0.65 -20.26 4.39
C LEU A 491 -0.76 -21.27 5.53
N SER A 492 -1.69 -21.07 6.46
CA SER A 492 -1.78 -21.87 7.70
C SER A 492 -2.45 -23.22 7.45
N ILE A 493 -1.63 -24.15 6.95
CA ILE A 493 -1.63 -25.62 7.18
C ILE A 493 -0.15 -26.09 7.28
N PHE A 494 0.80 -25.34 6.67
CA PHE A 494 2.25 -25.56 6.71
C PHE A 494 3.03 -24.25 6.56
N PHE A 495 4.21 -24.11 7.17
CA PHE A 495 5.02 -22.89 7.07
C PHE A 495 5.70 -22.72 5.70
N GLN A 496 5.03 -22.03 4.78
CA GLN A 496 5.64 -21.42 3.62
C GLN A 496 5.58 -19.90 3.76
N LEU A 497 6.73 -19.22 3.76
CA LEU A 497 6.81 -17.77 3.70
C LEU A 497 6.28 -17.28 2.34
N LEU A 498 5.25 -16.45 2.41
CA LEU A 498 4.59 -15.77 1.31
C LEU A 498 4.77 -14.25 1.49
N ASN A 499 4.11 -13.45 0.67
CA ASN A 499 3.99 -12.01 0.87
C ASN A 499 2.52 -11.63 0.78
N SER A 500 1.90 -11.60 1.96
CA SER A 500 0.54 -11.11 2.16
C SER A 500 -0.52 -11.81 1.29
N PRO A 501 -0.70 -13.14 1.47
CA PRO A 501 -1.77 -13.88 0.80
C PRO A 501 -3.13 -13.35 1.27
N TRP A 502 -4.04 -13.07 0.32
CA TRP A 502 -5.30 -12.39 0.62
C TRP A 502 -6.52 -13.31 0.52
N ASP A 503 -6.55 -14.15 -0.52
CA ASP A 503 -7.63 -15.10 -0.73
C ASP A 503 -7.10 -16.42 -1.29
N VAL A 504 -7.85 -17.51 -1.09
CA VAL A 504 -7.47 -18.85 -1.55
C VAL A 504 -8.67 -19.60 -2.09
N CYS A 505 -8.46 -20.45 -3.09
CA CYS A 505 -9.45 -21.42 -3.55
C CYS A 505 -8.80 -22.78 -3.81
N PHE A 506 -9.56 -23.86 -3.57
CA PHE A 506 -9.06 -25.24 -3.66
C PHE A 506 -9.61 -25.95 -4.90
N GLU A 507 -8.70 -26.50 -5.70
CA GLU A 507 -8.96 -27.29 -6.91
C GLU A 507 -8.77 -28.79 -6.57
N PRO A 508 -9.86 -29.58 -6.52
CA PRO A 508 -9.84 -30.92 -5.96
C PRO A 508 -9.27 -32.02 -6.86
N ILE A 509 -9.20 -31.83 -8.18
CA ILE A 509 -8.75 -32.85 -9.16
C ILE A 509 -7.24 -33.02 -9.09
N ASN A 510 -6.47 -31.92 -9.15
CA ASN A 510 -5.01 -31.96 -9.06
C ASN A 510 -4.50 -31.60 -7.66
N GLU A 511 -5.41 -31.46 -6.69
CA GLU A 511 -5.17 -31.10 -5.30
C GLU A 511 -4.30 -29.83 -5.14
N LYS A 512 -4.67 -28.78 -5.89
CA LYS A 512 -4.00 -27.47 -5.87
C LYS A 512 -4.77 -26.45 -5.06
N VAL A 513 -4.05 -25.56 -4.39
CA VAL A 513 -4.57 -24.33 -3.79
C VAL A 513 -4.06 -23.16 -4.61
N TYR A 514 -4.96 -22.38 -5.20
CA TYR A 514 -4.62 -21.11 -5.83
C TYR A 514 -4.70 -20.00 -4.80
N ILE A 515 -3.71 -19.09 -4.82
CA ILE A 515 -3.51 -18.08 -3.79
C ILE A 515 -3.44 -16.71 -4.47
N ALA A 516 -4.32 -15.79 -4.06
CA ALA A 516 -4.26 -14.39 -4.47
C ALA A 516 -3.16 -13.69 -3.64
N MET A 517 -2.01 -13.44 -4.26
CA MET A 517 -0.84 -12.84 -3.61
C MET A 517 -0.85 -11.34 -3.85
N ALA A 518 -1.63 -10.65 -3.01
CA ALA A 518 -1.87 -9.21 -3.11
C ALA A 518 -0.57 -8.39 -3.08
N GLY A 519 0.37 -8.73 -2.17
CA GLY A 519 1.62 -8.00 -1.96
C GLY A 519 2.67 -8.16 -3.06
N GLN A 520 2.51 -9.13 -3.95
CA GLN A 520 3.40 -9.32 -5.12
C GLN A 520 2.66 -9.16 -6.45
N HIS A 521 1.36 -8.81 -6.40
CA HIS A 521 0.51 -8.64 -7.57
C HIS A 521 0.49 -9.89 -8.48
N GLN A 522 0.35 -11.06 -7.87
CA GLN A 522 0.45 -12.36 -8.54
C GLN A 522 -0.63 -13.34 -8.09
N ILE A 523 -0.84 -14.38 -8.90
CA ILE A 523 -1.56 -15.59 -8.51
C ILE A 523 -0.55 -16.71 -8.38
N TRP A 524 -0.53 -17.34 -7.21
CA TRP A 524 0.35 -18.46 -6.90
C TRP A 524 -0.44 -19.76 -6.87
N GLU A 525 0.26 -20.87 -7.06
CA GLU A 525 -0.28 -22.21 -6.84
C GLU A 525 0.56 -22.95 -5.78
N HIS A 526 -0.12 -23.71 -4.94
CA HIS A 526 0.46 -24.68 -4.03
C HIS A 526 -0.12 -26.06 -4.34
N ASN A 527 0.73 -27.01 -4.70
CA ASN A 527 0.31 -28.40 -4.90
C ASN A 527 0.43 -29.16 -3.58
N THR A 528 -0.69 -29.68 -3.08
CA THR A 528 -0.75 -30.31 -1.75
C THR A 528 -0.24 -31.76 -1.74
N LEU A 529 0.04 -32.33 -2.93
CA LEU A 529 0.61 -33.67 -3.07
C LEU A 529 2.14 -33.68 -2.94
N ASP A 530 2.81 -32.71 -3.57
CA ASP A 530 4.27 -32.59 -3.57
C ASP A 530 4.80 -31.46 -2.68
N GLY A 531 3.92 -30.60 -2.16
CA GLY A 531 4.24 -29.47 -1.29
C GLY A 531 4.85 -28.28 -2.04
N VAL A 532 4.89 -28.29 -3.37
CA VAL A 532 5.53 -27.23 -4.17
C VAL A 532 4.64 -26.01 -4.26
N THR A 533 5.20 -24.85 -3.89
CA THR A 533 4.57 -23.54 -4.01
C THR A 533 5.34 -22.69 -5.01
N ARG A 534 4.63 -22.07 -5.97
CA ARG A 534 5.25 -21.23 -7.00
C ARG A 534 4.29 -20.20 -7.58
N VAL A 535 4.85 -19.19 -8.25
CA VAL A 535 4.08 -18.27 -9.09
C VAL A 535 3.40 -19.06 -10.21
N PHE A 536 2.09 -18.88 -10.35
CA PHE A 536 1.31 -19.46 -11.45
C PHE A 536 1.08 -18.44 -12.57
N SER A 537 0.73 -17.19 -12.23
CA SER A 537 0.51 -16.10 -13.19
C SER A 537 0.79 -14.73 -12.57
N GLY A 538 1.22 -13.78 -13.40
CA GLY A 538 1.61 -12.43 -12.97
C GLY A 538 3.11 -12.23 -13.03
N ASP A 539 3.57 -11.19 -13.74
CA ASP A 539 4.98 -10.81 -13.84
C ASP A 539 5.50 -10.04 -12.60
N GLY A 540 4.60 -9.64 -11.70
CA GLY A 540 4.90 -8.94 -10.45
C GLY A 540 4.83 -7.41 -10.54
N TYR A 541 4.60 -6.85 -11.72
CA TYR A 541 4.29 -5.42 -11.86
C TYR A 541 2.85 -5.14 -11.43
N GLU A 542 2.62 -3.99 -10.79
CA GLU A 542 1.29 -3.52 -10.43
C GLU A 542 0.62 -2.86 -11.65
N ARG A 543 -0.14 -3.64 -12.43
CA ARG A 543 -0.80 -3.18 -13.68
C ARG A 543 -2.09 -3.92 -13.95
N ASN A 544 -2.98 -3.30 -14.72
CA ASN A 544 -4.16 -3.95 -15.32
C ASN A 544 -3.84 -4.58 -16.70
N LEU A 545 -2.76 -5.38 -16.78
CA LEU A 545 -2.29 -5.93 -18.07
C LEU A 545 -2.79 -7.36 -18.29
N ASN A 546 -3.65 -7.55 -19.31
CA ASN A 546 -4.13 -8.85 -19.75
C ASN A 546 -3.19 -9.46 -20.81
N GLY A 547 -3.00 -10.77 -20.76
CA GLY A 547 -2.06 -11.49 -21.62
C GLY A 547 -2.46 -12.94 -21.87
N SER A 548 -1.89 -13.54 -22.91
CA SER A 548 -2.20 -14.93 -23.30
C SER A 548 -1.48 -15.98 -22.46
N SER A 549 -0.50 -15.58 -21.64
CA SER A 549 0.32 -16.44 -20.78
C SER A 549 0.51 -15.85 -19.39
N SER A 550 1.07 -16.66 -18.48
CA SER A 550 1.45 -16.27 -17.12
C SER A 550 2.42 -15.09 -17.06
N THR A 551 3.35 -14.99 -18.01
CA THR A 551 4.41 -13.97 -18.04
C THR A 551 4.03 -12.71 -18.82
N SER A 552 2.90 -12.73 -19.53
CA SER A 552 2.35 -11.56 -20.25
C SER A 552 1.17 -10.93 -19.52
N THR A 553 0.88 -11.41 -18.31
CA THR A 553 -0.17 -10.91 -17.44
C THR A 553 0.49 -10.18 -16.27
N SER A 554 -0.09 -9.05 -15.87
CA SER A 554 0.21 -8.36 -14.61
C SER A 554 -1.11 -8.14 -13.87
N PHE A 555 -1.08 -8.17 -12.54
CA PHE A 555 -2.25 -7.86 -11.71
C PHE A 555 -1.99 -6.59 -10.87
N ALA A 556 -3.00 -6.12 -10.16
CA ALA A 556 -2.89 -4.98 -9.26
C ALA A 556 -3.66 -5.32 -7.97
N GLN A 557 -2.91 -5.87 -7.00
CA GLN A 557 -3.42 -6.32 -5.71
C GLN A 557 -4.62 -7.29 -5.81
N PRO A 558 -4.44 -8.49 -6.39
CA PRO A 558 -5.50 -9.48 -6.46
C PRO A 558 -5.92 -9.91 -5.05
N SER A 559 -7.20 -9.74 -4.71
CA SER A 559 -7.71 -9.92 -3.34
C SER A 559 -8.89 -10.89 -3.23
N GLY A 560 -9.39 -11.41 -4.36
CA GLY A 560 -10.42 -12.43 -4.37
C GLY A 560 -10.16 -13.45 -5.48
N VAL A 561 -10.34 -14.74 -5.19
CA VAL A 561 -10.21 -15.82 -6.18
C VAL A 561 -11.35 -16.83 -6.09
N SER A 562 -11.91 -17.22 -7.23
CA SER A 562 -12.93 -18.27 -7.30
C SER A 562 -12.74 -19.14 -8.54
N LEU A 563 -12.83 -20.45 -8.40
CA LEU A 563 -12.77 -21.38 -9.54
C LEU A 563 -14.09 -21.38 -10.32
N SER A 564 -14.00 -21.61 -11.63
CA SER A 564 -15.16 -21.99 -12.43
C SER A 564 -15.62 -23.42 -12.10
N PRO A 565 -16.92 -23.75 -12.28
CA PRO A 565 -17.44 -25.10 -11.98
C PRO A 565 -16.76 -26.23 -12.76
N ASP A 566 -16.29 -25.95 -13.97
CA ASP A 566 -15.57 -26.88 -14.84
C ASP A 566 -14.05 -26.91 -14.57
N MET A 567 -13.56 -26.10 -13.62
CA MET A 567 -12.16 -26.02 -13.21
C MET A 567 -11.19 -25.70 -14.36
N THR A 568 -11.65 -24.89 -15.33
CA THR A 568 -10.82 -24.40 -16.44
C THR A 568 -10.32 -22.98 -16.22
N MET A 569 -10.99 -22.22 -15.34
CA MET A 569 -10.72 -20.81 -15.10
C MET A 569 -10.66 -20.50 -13.61
N VAL A 570 -9.90 -19.47 -13.25
CA VAL A 570 -9.96 -18.77 -11.97
C VAL A 570 -10.44 -17.34 -12.23
N TYR A 571 -11.49 -16.91 -11.54
CA TYR A 571 -11.95 -15.53 -11.54
C TYR A 571 -11.27 -14.75 -10.43
N ILE A 572 -10.83 -13.54 -10.74
CA ILE A 572 -9.98 -12.73 -9.87
C ILE A 572 -10.67 -11.37 -9.65
N ALA A 573 -10.83 -10.99 -8.40
CA ALA A 573 -11.09 -9.60 -8.02
C ALA A 573 -9.73 -8.88 -7.89
N ASP A 574 -9.42 -8.07 -8.90
CA ASP A 574 -8.17 -7.33 -9.03
C ASP A 574 -8.38 -5.91 -8.50
N SER A 575 -8.06 -5.70 -7.23
CA SER A 575 -8.66 -4.63 -6.43
C SER A 575 -8.13 -3.25 -6.79
N GLU A 576 -6.82 -3.10 -6.97
CA GLU A 576 -6.22 -1.80 -7.29
C GLU A 576 -6.50 -1.34 -8.72
N SER A 577 -6.71 -2.29 -9.65
CA SER A 577 -7.19 -2.01 -11.00
C SER A 577 -8.71 -1.82 -11.08
N SER A 578 -9.43 -2.12 -9.99
CA SER A 578 -10.89 -2.11 -9.94
C SER A 578 -11.54 -2.92 -11.06
N SER A 579 -11.04 -4.15 -11.24
CA SER A 579 -11.48 -5.04 -12.32
C SER A 579 -11.75 -6.47 -11.87
N ILE A 580 -12.56 -7.18 -12.65
CA ILE A 580 -12.76 -8.63 -12.55
C ILE A 580 -12.14 -9.30 -13.77
N ARG A 581 -11.33 -10.32 -13.53
CA ARG A 581 -10.54 -10.98 -14.57
C ARG A 581 -10.78 -12.48 -14.57
N ALA A 582 -10.68 -13.10 -15.74
CA ALA A 582 -10.67 -14.55 -15.88
C ALA A 582 -9.26 -15.00 -16.26
N LEU A 583 -8.69 -15.90 -15.45
CA LEU A 583 -7.38 -16.52 -15.63
C LEU A 583 -7.58 -17.96 -16.12
N ASP A 584 -7.00 -18.29 -17.25
CA ASP A 584 -7.03 -19.63 -17.84
C ASP A 584 -6.04 -20.54 -17.12
N LEU A 585 -6.53 -21.67 -16.59
CA LEU A 585 -5.70 -22.60 -15.79
C LEU A 585 -4.73 -23.44 -16.63
N LYS A 586 -4.88 -23.47 -17.95
CA LYS A 586 -3.98 -24.17 -18.86
C LYS A 586 -2.84 -23.28 -19.32
N THR A 587 -3.11 -22.01 -19.66
CA THR A 587 -2.09 -21.10 -20.20
C THR A 587 -1.48 -20.18 -19.14
N GLY A 588 -2.18 -19.98 -18.03
CA GLY A 588 -1.85 -18.92 -17.05
C GLY A 588 -2.12 -17.51 -17.57
N GLY A 589 -2.71 -17.37 -18.75
CA GLY A 589 -3.10 -16.08 -19.33
C GLY A 589 -4.40 -15.55 -18.76
N SER A 590 -4.56 -14.23 -18.75
CA SER A 590 -5.74 -13.56 -18.21
C SER A 590 -6.45 -12.70 -19.25
N ARG A 591 -7.76 -12.51 -19.04
CA ARG A 591 -8.59 -11.61 -19.83
C ARG A 591 -9.58 -10.82 -18.97
N LEU A 592 -9.92 -9.64 -19.43
CA LEU A 592 -10.87 -8.76 -18.76
C LEU A 592 -12.31 -9.29 -18.87
N LEU A 593 -13.01 -9.33 -17.74
CA LEU A 593 -14.45 -9.53 -17.67
C LEU A 593 -15.21 -8.23 -17.46
N ALA A 594 -14.81 -7.42 -16.49
CA ALA A 594 -15.46 -6.14 -16.19
C ALA A 594 -14.52 -5.17 -15.44
N GLY A 595 -14.78 -3.86 -15.53
CA GLY A 595 -14.02 -2.85 -14.78
C GLY A 595 -12.64 -2.56 -15.34
N GLY A 596 -11.90 -1.68 -14.66
CA GLY A 596 -10.52 -1.27 -15.00
C GLY A 596 -10.32 -0.64 -16.37
N ASP A 597 -9.14 -0.09 -16.64
CA ASP A 597 -8.79 0.45 -17.96
C ASP A 597 -8.41 -0.67 -18.92
N SER A 598 -9.17 -0.84 -20.01
CA SER A 598 -8.93 -1.87 -21.01
C SER A 598 -7.88 -1.49 -22.06
N VAL A 599 -7.43 -0.22 -22.06
CA VAL A 599 -6.53 0.34 -23.08
C VAL A 599 -5.16 0.63 -22.49
N ILE A 600 -5.12 1.31 -21.33
CA ILE A 600 -3.88 1.73 -20.68
C ILE A 600 -3.67 0.85 -19.44
N SER A 601 -2.81 -0.17 -19.55
CA SER A 601 -2.57 -1.13 -18.46
C SER A 601 -2.03 -0.49 -17.19
N ASP A 602 -1.29 0.61 -17.29
CA ASP A 602 -0.75 1.35 -16.14
C ASP A 602 -1.79 2.26 -15.46
N ASN A 603 -2.97 2.46 -16.06
CA ASN A 603 -4.01 3.28 -15.47
C ASN A 603 -4.79 2.50 -14.40
N LEU A 604 -4.39 2.67 -13.15
CA LEU A 604 -5.06 2.11 -11.97
C LEU A 604 -6.10 3.05 -11.35
N PHE A 605 -6.48 4.13 -12.04
CA PHE A 605 -7.42 5.16 -11.55
C PHE A 605 -8.78 5.11 -12.26
N ARG A 606 -9.06 4.04 -13.03
CA ARG A 606 -10.35 3.84 -13.68
C ARG A 606 -11.31 3.05 -12.78
N PHE A 607 -11.87 3.74 -11.79
CA PHE A 607 -12.82 3.22 -10.82
C PHE A 607 -14.09 4.09 -10.74
N GLY A 608 -15.10 3.62 -10.03
CA GLY A 608 -16.38 4.30 -9.83
C GLY A 608 -17.51 3.31 -9.59
N ASP A 609 -18.76 3.73 -9.73
CA ASP A 609 -19.94 2.86 -9.58
C ASP A 609 -20.85 2.97 -10.80
N HIS A 610 -20.66 2.07 -11.77
CA HIS A 610 -21.47 2.05 -12.98
C HIS A 610 -21.73 0.61 -13.43
N ASP A 611 -22.99 0.26 -13.55
CA ASP A 611 -23.43 -1.01 -14.15
C ASP A 611 -23.32 -0.93 -15.68
N GLY A 612 -23.09 -2.05 -16.36
CA GLY A 612 -22.83 -2.01 -17.80
C GLY A 612 -22.27 -3.32 -18.33
N VAL A 613 -21.57 -3.27 -19.46
CA VAL A 613 -20.97 -4.45 -20.08
C VAL A 613 -19.47 -4.29 -20.23
N GLY A 614 -18.70 -5.29 -19.77
CA GLY A 614 -17.26 -5.32 -19.99
C GLY A 614 -16.55 -4.08 -19.42
N SER A 615 -15.85 -3.35 -20.27
CA SER A 615 -15.11 -2.15 -19.89
C SER A 615 -15.99 -0.93 -19.60
N GLU A 616 -17.30 -0.94 -19.85
CA GLU A 616 -18.20 0.16 -19.43
C GLU A 616 -18.51 0.14 -17.93
N VAL A 617 -18.29 -1.02 -17.30
CA VAL A 617 -18.51 -1.21 -15.86
C VAL A 617 -17.46 -0.42 -15.11
N LEU A 618 -17.88 0.26 -14.04
CA LEU A 618 -16.99 0.83 -13.04
C LEU A 618 -17.25 0.14 -11.70
N LEU A 619 -16.15 -0.33 -11.09
CA LEU A 619 -16.08 -0.91 -9.76
C LEU A 619 -15.16 -0.03 -8.90
N GLN A 620 -15.17 -0.22 -7.59
CA GLN A 620 -14.26 0.46 -6.69
C GLN A 620 -13.73 -0.53 -5.65
N HIS A 621 -12.45 -0.89 -5.80
CA HIS A 621 -11.72 -1.79 -4.90
C HIS A 621 -12.48 -3.08 -4.55
N PRO A 622 -12.88 -3.91 -5.55
CA PRO A 622 -13.57 -5.16 -5.29
C PRO A 622 -12.63 -6.13 -4.57
N LEU A 623 -13.06 -6.68 -3.43
CA LEU A 623 -12.26 -7.60 -2.63
C LEU A 623 -12.75 -9.04 -2.76
N GLY A 624 -14.02 -9.26 -3.08
CA GLY A 624 -14.62 -10.60 -3.18
C GLY A 624 -15.13 -10.91 -4.58
N VAL A 625 -14.87 -12.13 -5.04
CA VAL A 625 -15.48 -12.70 -6.25
C VAL A 625 -15.88 -14.15 -5.98
N LEU A 626 -17.06 -14.53 -6.43
CA LEU A 626 -17.60 -15.89 -6.33
C LEU A 626 -18.19 -16.28 -7.67
N CYS A 627 -17.75 -17.41 -8.24
CA CYS A 627 -18.47 -18.08 -9.30
C CYS A 627 -19.35 -19.17 -8.67
N ALA A 628 -20.66 -18.98 -8.75
CA ALA A 628 -21.64 -19.94 -8.24
C ALA A 628 -21.72 -21.18 -9.14
N LYS A 629 -22.38 -22.23 -8.63
CA LYS A 629 -22.51 -23.52 -9.35
C LYS A 629 -23.21 -23.43 -10.70
N ASP A 630 -24.06 -22.43 -10.90
CA ASP A 630 -24.74 -22.13 -12.16
C ASP A 630 -23.85 -21.36 -13.16
N GLY A 631 -22.61 -21.04 -12.79
CA GLY A 631 -21.66 -20.26 -13.58
C GLY A 631 -21.81 -18.75 -13.44
N GLN A 632 -22.80 -18.27 -12.69
CA GLN A 632 -22.99 -16.85 -12.44
C GLN A 632 -21.89 -16.32 -11.51
N ILE A 633 -21.37 -15.12 -11.80
CA ILE A 633 -20.37 -14.47 -10.94
C ILE A 633 -21.04 -13.42 -10.07
N TYR A 634 -20.65 -13.37 -8.80
CA TYR A 634 -21.03 -12.37 -7.81
C TYR A 634 -19.78 -11.66 -7.29
N ILE A 635 -19.89 -10.35 -7.11
CA ILE A 635 -18.78 -9.46 -6.80
C ILE A 635 -19.13 -8.70 -5.52
N ALA A 636 -18.23 -8.73 -4.54
CA ALA A 636 -18.26 -7.78 -3.43
C ALA A 636 -17.48 -6.53 -3.88
N ASP A 637 -18.23 -5.52 -4.32
CA ASP A 637 -17.70 -4.24 -4.80
C ASP A 637 -17.54 -3.30 -3.61
N SER A 638 -16.45 -3.51 -2.88
CA SER A 638 -16.32 -3.17 -1.47
C SER A 638 -16.47 -1.67 -1.19
N TYR A 639 -15.75 -0.84 -1.93
CA TYR A 639 -15.77 0.62 -1.69
C TYR A 639 -17.00 1.30 -2.28
N ASN A 640 -17.73 0.62 -3.16
CA ASN A 640 -19.09 1.03 -3.53
C ASN A 640 -20.16 0.47 -2.59
N HIS A 641 -19.78 -0.31 -1.57
CA HIS A 641 -20.68 -0.88 -0.57
C HIS A 641 -21.84 -1.68 -1.18
N LYS A 642 -21.53 -2.44 -2.24
CA LYS A 642 -22.50 -3.16 -3.06
C LYS A 642 -22.10 -4.60 -3.30
N ILE A 643 -23.11 -5.43 -3.54
CA ILE A 643 -22.94 -6.72 -4.20
C ILE A 643 -23.42 -6.57 -5.63
N LYS A 644 -22.58 -6.95 -6.60
CA LYS A 644 -22.90 -6.92 -8.03
C LYS A 644 -22.94 -8.34 -8.59
N LYS A 645 -23.70 -8.52 -9.66
CA LYS A 645 -23.88 -9.78 -10.39
C LYS A 645 -23.29 -9.61 -11.79
N LEU A 646 -22.37 -10.50 -12.19
CA LEU A 646 -21.68 -10.50 -13.49
C LEU A 646 -22.01 -11.78 -14.26
N ASP A 647 -22.68 -11.66 -15.40
CA ASP A 647 -22.86 -12.75 -16.35
C ASP A 647 -21.58 -12.91 -17.19
N PRO A 648 -20.83 -14.03 -17.05
CA PRO A 648 -19.55 -14.19 -17.73
C PRO A 648 -19.67 -14.33 -19.26
N ALA A 649 -20.83 -14.72 -19.78
CA ALA A 649 -21.05 -14.89 -21.22
C ALA A 649 -21.29 -13.54 -21.90
N SER A 650 -22.22 -12.74 -21.36
CA SER A 650 -22.51 -11.40 -21.89
C SER A 650 -21.57 -10.31 -21.37
N LYS A 651 -20.80 -10.59 -20.31
CA LYS A 651 -20.01 -9.63 -19.53
C LYS A 651 -20.84 -8.49 -18.90
N ARG A 652 -22.16 -8.65 -18.79
CA ARG A 652 -23.03 -7.67 -18.16
C ARG A 652 -22.90 -7.74 -16.65
N VAL A 653 -22.73 -6.58 -16.03
CA VAL A 653 -22.72 -6.38 -14.58
C VAL A 653 -23.91 -5.52 -14.18
N SER A 654 -24.61 -5.95 -13.13
CA SER A 654 -25.72 -5.22 -12.52
C SER A 654 -25.64 -5.25 -10.99
N THR A 655 -26.07 -4.17 -10.34
CA THR A 655 -26.20 -4.09 -8.89
C THR A 655 -27.27 -5.07 -8.41
N LEU A 656 -26.89 -5.90 -7.44
CA LEU A 656 -27.76 -6.93 -6.86
C LEU A 656 -28.24 -6.51 -5.45
N ALA A 657 -27.34 -5.94 -4.64
CA ALA A 657 -27.68 -5.46 -3.31
C ALA A 657 -26.81 -4.25 -2.92
N GLY A 658 -27.30 -3.43 -1.99
CA GLY A 658 -26.61 -2.26 -1.46
C GLY A 658 -27.03 -0.94 -2.11
N THR A 659 -27.25 0.08 -1.27
CA THR A 659 -27.62 1.44 -1.74
C THR A 659 -26.46 2.25 -2.34
N GLY A 660 -25.21 1.82 -2.17
CA GLY A 660 -24.03 2.62 -2.49
C GLY A 660 -23.52 3.51 -1.36
N LYS A 661 -24.23 3.58 -0.22
CA LYS A 661 -23.82 4.34 0.97
C LYS A 661 -23.42 3.40 2.08
N ALA A 662 -22.24 3.62 2.67
CA ALA A 662 -21.79 2.91 3.86
C ALA A 662 -22.85 2.98 4.97
N GLY A 663 -23.12 1.84 5.61
CA GLY A 663 -24.00 1.80 6.77
C GLY A 663 -24.48 0.38 7.05
N PHE A 664 -25.35 0.27 8.06
CA PHE A 664 -25.94 -0.99 8.49
C PHE A 664 -27.46 -0.90 8.47
N LYS A 665 -28.08 -1.61 7.53
CA LYS A 665 -29.53 -1.70 7.41
C LYS A 665 -29.92 -2.98 6.68
N ASP A 666 -30.83 -3.75 7.28
CA ASP A 666 -31.50 -4.90 6.67
C ASP A 666 -32.72 -4.47 5.83
N GLY A 667 -33.12 -5.30 4.88
CA GLY A 667 -34.33 -5.09 4.07
C GLY A 667 -34.24 -5.72 2.68
N THR A 668 -34.99 -5.16 1.73
CA THR A 668 -34.87 -5.55 0.31
C THR A 668 -33.44 -5.28 -0.15
N ALA A 669 -32.93 -6.11 -1.05
CA ALA A 669 -31.50 -6.14 -1.40
C ALA A 669 -30.98 -4.75 -1.82
N LEU A 670 -31.75 -4.00 -2.61
CA LEU A 670 -31.37 -2.66 -3.09
C LEU A 670 -31.56 -1.55 -2.04
N ALA A 671 -32.37 -1.75 -1.01
CA ALA A 671 -32.61 -0.78 0.06
C ALA A 671 -31.73 -1.03 1.31
N ALA A 672 -31.13 -2.21 1.41
CA ALA A 672 -30.21 -2.59 2.46
C ALA A 672 -28.86 -1.86 2.31
N GLN A 673 -28.18 -1.68 3.43
CA GLN A 673 -26.86 -1.03 3.47
C GLN A 673 -25.79 -2.03 3.90
N LEU A 674 -24.62 -1.90 3.29
CA LEU A 674 -23.39 -2.64 3.57
C LEU A 674 -22.29 -1.63 3.89
N SER A 675 -21.17 -2.08 4.45
CA SER A 675 -19.98 -1.26 4.64
C SER A 675 -18.73 -2.10 4.38
N GLU A 676 -18.12 -1.83 3.23
CA GLU A 676 -16.92 -2.52 2.73
C GLU A 676 -16.97 -4.05 2.81
N PRO A 677 -17.94 -4.71 2.17
CA PRO A 677 -18.01 -6.16 2.16
C PRO A 677 -16.79 -6.77 1.45
N SER A 678 -16.08 -7.71 2.09
CA SER A 678 -14.84 -8.28 1.52
C SER A 678 -14.91 -9.76 1.11
N GLY A 679 -15.90 -10.49 1.61
CA GLY A 679 -16.07 -11.92 1.35
C GLY A 679 -17.48 -12.26 0.90
N ILE A 680 -17.61 -13.23 -0.01
CA ILE A 680 -18.89 -13.73 -0.51
C ILE A 680 -18.79 -15.22 -0.84
N ILE A 681 -19.76 -16.03 -0.41
CA ILE A 681 -19.79 -17.49 -0.64
C ILE A 681 -21.23 -18.01 -0.86
N GLU A 682 -21.40 -19.03 -1.70
CA GLU A 682 -22.71 -19.65 -1.96
C GLU A 682 -23.07 -20.68 -0.87
N ALA A 683 -24.25 -20.54 -0.27
CA ALA A 683 -24.80 -21.46 0.74
C ALA A 683 -25.64 -22.61 0.18
N GLY A 684 -25.86 -22.62 -1.14
CA GLY A 684 -26.85 -23.45 -1.81
C GLY A 684 -28.25 -22.86 -1.72
N ASN A 685 -29.18 -23.42 -2.51
CA ASN A 685 -30.57 -22.96 -2.59
C ASN A 685 -30.68 -21.43 -2.74
N GLY A 686 -29.94 -20.82 -3.66
CA GLY A 686 -30.07 -19.37 -3.95
C GLY A 686 -29.68 -18.43 -2.80
N ARG A 687 -29.02 -18.91 -1.72
CA ARG A 687 -28.55 -18.04 -0.63
C ARG A 687 -27.05 -17.77 -0.76
N LEU A 688 -26.65 -16.50 -0.61
CA LEU A 688 -25.24 -16.08 -0.56
C LEU A 688 -24.94 -15.52 0.83
N PHE A 689 -23.83 -15.93 1.45
CA PHE A 689 -23.30 -15.28 2.64
C PHE A 689 -22.26 -14.23 2.28
N ILE A 690 -22.26 -13.12 3.02
CA ILE A 690 -21.41 -11.96 2.79
C ILE A 690 -20.75 -11.59 4.10
N ALA A 691 -19.43 -11.41 4.10
CA ALA A 691 -18.70 -10.79 5.20
C ALA A 691 -18.81 -9.27 5.04
N ASP A 692 -19.60 -8.62 5.90
CA ASP A 692 -19.86 -7.19 5.89
C ASP A 692 -18.93 -6.50 6.89
N THR A 693 -17.70 -6.30 6.44
CA THR A 693 -16.49 -6.20 7.25
C THR A 693 -16.53 -5.03 8.23
N ASN A 694 -16.83 -3.82 7.76
CA ASN A 694 -16.87 -2.65 8.64
C ASN A 694 -18.10 -2.63 9.55
N ASN A 695 -19.14 -3.40 9.24
CA ASN A 695 -20.27 -3.61 10.13
C ASN A 695 -20.01 -4.73 11.16
N SER A 696 -18.90 -5.48 11.02
CA SER A 696 -18.52 -6.59 11.90
C SER A 696 -19.59 -7.69 12.02
N VAL A 697 -20.28 -7.98 10.91
CA VAL A 697 -21.37 -8.98 10.86
C VAL A 697 -21.26 -9.85 9.60
N ILE A 698 -21.96 -10.98 9.62
CA ILE A 698 -22.23 -11.78 8.42
C ILE A 698 -23.65 -11.45 7.95
N ARG A 699 -23.80 -11.19 6.65
CA ARG A 699 -25.10 -10.97 6.01
C ARG A 699 -25.43 -12.18 5.13
N TYR A 700 -26.70 -12.40 4.86
CA TYR A 700 -27.12 -13.34 3.83
C TYR A 700 -28.11 -12.68 2.87
N LEU A 701 -27.92 -12.97 1.59
CA LEU A 701 -28.78 -12.56 0.50
C LEU A 701 -29.57 -13.76 0.02
N ASP A 702 -30.90 -13.68 0.05
CA ASP A 702 -31.80 -14.74 -0.40
C ASP A 702 -32.34 -14.41 -1.80
N LEU A 703 -31.90 -15.16 -2.81
CA LEU A 703 -32.27 -14.95 -4.21
C LEU A 703 -33.51 -15.74 -4.65
N ASN A 704 -34.09 -16.58 -3.78
CA ASN A 704 -35.29 -17.35 -4.14
C ASN A 704 -36.59 -16.57 -3.94
N LYS A 705 -36.53 -15.46 -3.19
CA LYS A 705 -37.69 -14.58 -3.00
C LYS A 705 -37.97 -13.80 -4.27
N GLU A 706 -39.24 -13.48 -4.53
CA GLU A 706 -39.64 -12.63 -5.66
C GLU A 706 -38.91 -11.29 -5.63
N GLU A 707 -38.72 -10.74 -4.42
CA GLU A 707 -37.82 -9.62 -4.16
C GLU A 707 -36.69 -10.11 -3.26
N ALA A 708 -35.45 -10.05 -3.75
CA ALA A 708 -34.29 -10.48 -2.98
C ALA A 708 -34.16 -9.62 -1.71
N GLU A 709 -33.79 -10.25 -0.59
CA GLU A 709 -33.60 -9.58 0.69
C GLU A 709 -32.18 -9.80 1.21
N LEU A 710 -31.59 -8.74 1.76
CA LEU A 710 -30.31 -8.78 2.44
C LEU A 710 -30.54 -8.59 3.95
N LEU A 711 -30.23 -9.64 4.71
CA LEU A 711 -30.52 -9.73 6.14
C LEU A 711 -29.26 -10.09 6.92
N THR A 712 -29.25 -9.79 8.22
CA THR A 712 -28.17 -10.16 9.11
C THR A 712 -28.30 -11.61 9.55
N LEU A 713 -27.20 -12.39 9.47
CA LEU A 713 -27.12 -13.72 10.06
C LEU A 713 -26.86 -13.59 11.56
N GLU A 714 -27.81 -14.00 12.38
CA GLU A 714 -27.67 -13.98 13.83
C GLU A 714 -26.69 -15.08 14.30
N LEU A 715 -25.56 -14.68 14.89
CA LEU A 715 -24.56 -15.62 15.40
C LEU A 715 -24.87 -16.03 16.85
N LYS A 716 -25.36 -17.26 17.02
CA LYS A 716 -25.83 -17.78 18.31
C LYS A 716 -24.71 -18.54 19.02
N GLY A 717 -24.34 -18.06 20.20
CA GLY A 717 -23.30 -18.70 21.02
C GLY A 717 -21.86 -18.36 20.62
N VAL A 718 -21.66 -17.52 19.60
CA VAL A 718 -20.34 -16.94 19.30
C VAL A 718 -20.07 -15.83 20.31
N GLN A 719 -18.94 -15.91 21.02
CA GLN A 719 -18.52 -14.88 21.97
C GLN A 719 -17.23 -14.21 21.50
N PRO A 720 -17.01 -12.93 21.79
CA PRO A 720 -15.71 -12.31 21.57
C PRO A 720 -14.62 -13.02 22.41
N PRO A 721 -13.35 -13.03 21.97
CA PRO A 721 -12.25 -13.59 22.77
C PRO A 721 -12.20 -12.93 24.16
N GLY A 722 -11.96 -13.73 25.20
CA GLY A 722 -11.95 -13.23 26.58
C GLY A 722 -10.91 -12.12 26.79
N SER A 723 -11.28 -11.06 27.51
CA SER A 723 -10.33 -10.00 27.87
C SER A 723 -9.24 -10.58 28.77
N LYS A 724 -7.98 -10.52 28.32
CA LYS A 724 -6.87 -11.03 29.13
C LYS A 724 -6.68 -10.23 30.41
N SER A 725 -6.52 -10.95 31.51
CA SER A 725 -5.72 -10.47 32.64
C SER A 725 -4.31 -10.17 32.12
N ARG A 726 -3.85 -8.92 32.28
CA ARG A 726 -2.52 -8.46 31.87
C ARG A 726 -1.42 -9.09 32.75
N SER A 727 -1.20 -10.40 32.65
CA SER A 727 0.09 -10.99 33.05
C SER A 727 0.95 -11.11 31.81
N LEU A 728 1.98 -10.26 31.69
CA LEU A 728 2.92 -10.23 30.58
C LEU A 728 3.58 -11.61 30.41
N ARG A 729 3.14 -12.39 29.41
CA ARG A 729 3.82 -13.62 28.98
C ARG A 729 5.15 -13.23 28.36
N ARG A 730 6.26 -13.64 28.99
CA ARG A 730 7.62 -13.38 28.52
C ARG A 730 8.04 -14.53 27.60
N LEU A 731 8.41 -14.20 26.36
CA LEU A 731 8.92 -15.16 25.36
C LEU A 731 10.06 -16.02 25.93
N ARG A 732 9.89 -17.36 25.87
CA ARG A 732 10.94 -18.36 26.20
C ARG A 732 12.20 -18.07 25.37
N ARG A 733 13.29 -17.61 26.00
CA ARG A 733 14.55 -17.32 25.31
C ARG A 733 15.28 -18.63 24.98
N ARG A 734 15.67 -18.82 23.72
CA ARG A 734 16.63 -19.88 23.35
C ARG A 734 18.00 -19.57 23.96
N SER A 735 18.58 -20.55 24.66
CA SER A 735 19.95 -20.47 25.20
C SER A 735 20.97 -20.39 24.06
N SER A 736 22.01 -19.57 24.21
CA SER A 736 23.09 -19.48 23.22
C SER A 736 23.97 -20.74 23.25
N ALA A 737 24.58 -21.10 22.12
CA ALA A 737 25.37 -22.33 21.96
C ALA A 737 26.57 -22.45 22.93
N ASP A 738 26.99 -21.34 23.54
CA ASP A 738 28.09 -21.22 24.50
C ASP A 738 27.62 -21.21 25.98
N THR A 739 26.34 -21.45 26.25
CA THR A 739 25.78 -21.48 27.62
C THR A 739 26.22 -22.74 28.36
N LEU A 740 26.87 -22.57 29.51
CA LEU A 740 27.24 -23.69 30.38
C LEU A 740 26.10 -24.00 31.36
N THR A 741 25.63 -25.23 31.33
CA THR A 741 24.59 -25.71 32.24
C THR A 741 25.19 -26.30 33.52
N VAL A 742 24.64 -25.91 34.67
CA VAL A 742 24.99 -26.40 36.00
C VAL A 742 23.72 -26.92 36.66
N THR A 743 23.67 -28.19 37.02
CA THR A 743 22.50 -28.76 37.70
C THR A 743 22.71 -28.73 39.21
N VAL A 744 21.75 -28.20 39.97
CA VAL A 744 21.78 -28.09 41.43
C VAL A 744 20.49 -28.64 42.01
N ASP A 745 20.53 -29.59 42.93
CA ASP A 745 19.31 -30.18 43.50
C ASP A 745 18.48 -29.14 44.26
N GLY A 746 17.21 -29.00 43.89
CA GLY A 746 16.24 -28.10 44.52
C GLY A 746 15.59 -28.69 45.77
N GLY A 747 15.81 -29.98 46.04
CA GLY A 747 15.23 -30.67 47.19
C GLY A 747 13.71 -30.83 47.09
N SER A 748 13.06 -31.02 48.24
CA SER A 748 11.62 -31.33 48.34
C SER A 748 10.81 -30.31 49.16
N SER A 749 11.42 -29.18 49.55
CA SER A 749 10.73 -28.15 50.34
C SER A 749 9.68 -27.40 49.52
N ASN A 750 8.63 -26.92 50.21
CA ASN A 750 7.57 -26.11 49.60
C ASN A 750 8.01 -24.68 49.28
N GLU A 751 8.83 -24.09 50.15
CA GLU A 751 9.35 -22.73 49.99
C GLU A 751 10.81 -22.63 50.44
N GLY A 752 11.49 -21.56 50.05
CA GLY A 752 12.89 -21.34 50.41
C GLY A 752 13.58 -20.29 49.55
N ASN A 753 14.89 -20.22 49.68
CA ASN A 753 15.74 -19.24 49.01
C ASN A 753 16.74 -19.93 48.08
N LEU A 754 16.93 -19.34 46.89
CA LEU A 754 17.98 -19.64 45.95
C LEU A 754 19.03 -18.53 46.04
N SER A 755 20.21 -18.83 46.60
CA SER A 755 21.32 -17.89 46.70
C SER A 755 22.29 -18.09 45.53
N LEU A 756 22.21 -17.21 44.52
CA LEU A 756 23.19 -17.13 43.44
C LEU A 756 24.52 -16.59 44.00
N LYS A 757 25.61 -17.33 43.79
CA LYS A 757 26.97 -16.94 44.19
C LYS A 757 27.96 -17.22 43.06
N ILE A 758 28.24 -16.20 42.26
CA ILE A 758 29.18 -16.29 41.16
C ILE A 758 30.48 -15.59 41.58
N SER A 759 31.59 -16.30 41.50
CA SER A 759 32.91 -15.77 41.85
C SER A 759 33.83 -15.72 40.62
N LEU A 760 34.66 -14.69 40.57
CA LEU A 760 35.64 -14.47 39.52
C LEU A 760 37.05 -14.89 40.00
N PRO A 761 37.98 -15.22 39.09
CA PRO A 761 39.39 -15.42 39.43
C PRO A 761 40.04 -14.13 39.98
N GLU A 762 41.13 -14.24 40.73
CA GLU A 762 41.78 -13.13 41.47
C GLU A 762 42.13 -11.89 40.62
N GLU A 763 42.37 -12.06 39.31
CA GLU A 763 42.73 -10.96 38.39
C GLU A 763 41.52 -10.30 37.69
N TYR A 764 40.30 -10.75 37.95
CA TYR A 764 39.09 -10.28 37.27
C TYR A 764 38.09 -9.66 38.25
N HIS A 765 37.44 -8.59 37.80
CA HIS A 765 36.32 -7.95 38.50
C HIS A 765 35.06 -7.91 37.62
N PHE A 766 33.89 -7.78 38.22
CA PHE A 766 32.65 -7.62 37.46
C PHE A 766 32.66 -6.28 36.71
N SER A 767 32.12 -6.27 35.49
CA SER A 767 32.06 -5.05 34.67
C SER A 767 31.16 -4.00 35.34
N LYS A 768 31.62 -2.74 35.37
CA LYS A 768 30.85 -1.60 35.87
C LYS A 768 29.92 -1.05 34.79
N GLU A 769 30.29 -1.21 33.52
CA GLU A 769 29.60 -0.70 32.33
C GLU A 769 28.48 -1.64 31.88
N ALA A 770 28.73 -2.95 31.89
CA ALA A 770 27.78 -3.99 31.53
C ALA A 770 27.43 -4.86 32.76
N ARG A 771 26.32 -4.55 33.42
CA ARG A 771 25.93 -5.26 34.65
C ARG A 771 25.54 -6.71 34.38
N SER A 772 26.13 -7.63 35.15
CA SER A 772 25.75 -9.04 35.17
C SER A 772 24.30 -9.21 35.63
N LYS A 773 23.56 -10.09 34.97
CA LYS A 773 22.11 -10.25 35.17
C LYS A 773 21.68 -11.70 35.16
N PHE A 774 20.53 -11.96 35.77
CA PHE A 774 19.86 -13.26 35.75
C PHE A 774 18.40 -13.15 35.31
N SER A 775 17.84 -14.26 34.84
CA SER A 775 16.41 -14.44 34.57
C SER A 775 15.99 -15.86 34.87
N VAL A 776 14.74 -16.06 35.29
CA VAL A 776 14.20 -17.34 35.75
C VAL A 776 13.09 -17.82 34.82
N ASP A 777 13.16 -19.10 34.45
CA ASP A 777 12.10 -19.84 33.77
C ASP A 777 11.68 -21.05 34.64
N ILE A 778 10.40 -21.44 34.58
CA ILE A 778 9.82 -22.49 35.43
C ILE A 778 9.08 -23.51 34.56
N GLU A 779 9.24 -24.81 34.84
CA GLU A 779 8.59 -25.88 34.09
C GLU A 779 8.03 -26.97 35.03
N PRO A 780 6.74 -27.34 34.95
CA PRO A 780 5.67 -26.74 34.14
C PRO A 780 5.35 -25.28 34.52
N GLU A 781 4.84 -24.49 33.58
CA GLU A 781 4.43 -23.10 33.88
C GLU A 781 3.39 -23.08 35.00
N SER A 782 3.53 -22.12 35.94
CA SER A 782 2.69 -22.00 37.15
C SER A 782 2.87 -23.08 38.24
N SER A 783 3.80 -24.04 38.09
CA SER A 783 4.07 -25.05 39.12
C SER A 783 4.71 -24.48 40.40
N MET A 784 5.42 -23.36 40.29
CA MET A 784 5.96 -22.59 41.40
C MET A 784 6.09 -21.12 41.01
N VAL A 785 6.34 -20.27 42.02
CA VAL A 785 6.68 -18.86 41.88
C VAL A 785 8.12 -18.69 42.36
N ILE A 786 8.95 -18.01 41.56
CA ILE A 786 10.31 -17.59 41.95
C ILE A 786 10.40 -16.08 41.77
N ASP A 787 10.73 -15.36 42.84
CA ASP A 787 10.79 -13.90 42.86
C ASP A 787 12.16 -13.41 43.36
N PRO A 788 12.87 -12.51 42.64
CA PRO A 788 12.45 -11.90 41.38
C PRO A 788 12.67 -12.79 40.15
N LEU A 789 11.79 -12.68 39.15
CA LEU A 789 11.89 -13.44 37.88
C LEU A 789 13.07 -12.97 36.99
N ASP A 790 13.60 -11.79 37.25
CA ASP A 790 14.88 -11.32 36.71
C ASP A 790 15.53 -10.32 37.65
N GLY A 791 16.81 -10.04 37.41
CA GLY A 791 17.51 -9.04 38.19
C GLY A 791 18.97 -8.92 37.80
N TYR A 792 19.69 -8.11 38.57
CA TYR A 792 21.12 -7.93 38.44
C TYR A 792 21.84 -8.64 39.58
N LEU A 793 23.02 -9.19 39.28
CA LEU A 793 23.93 -9.62 40.34
C LEU A 793 24.50 -8.38 41.06
N SER A 794 24.81 -8.54 42.34
CA SER A 794 25.54 -7.55 43.12
C SER A 794 26.95 -7.36 42.56
N PRO A 795 27.67 -6.28 42.92
CA PRO A 795 29.07 -6.10 42.55
C PRO A 795 29.99 -7.26 42.99
N GLU A 796 29.57 -8.04 43.98
CA GLU A 796 30.25 -9.24 44.48
C GLU A 796 29.75 -10.54 43.80
N GLY A 797 28.88 -10.43 42.78
CA GLY A 797 28.40 -11.56 42.01
C GLY A 797 27.26 -12.36 42.66
N SER A 798 26.53 -11.75 43.58
CA SER A 798 25.49 -12.43 44.37
C SER A 798 24.07 -11.93 44.10
N ALA A 799 23.08 -12.81 44.25
CA ALA A 799 21.66 -12.45 44.29
C ALA A 799 20.86 -13.50 45.07
N ILE A 800 19.72 -13.11 45.63
CA ILE A 800 18.83 -14.01 46.36
C ILE A 800 17.48 -14.00 45.66
N LEU A 801 16.93 -15.18 45.40
CA LEU A 801 15.59 -15.37 44.88
C LEU A 801 14.79 -16.21 45.86
N HIS A 802 13.52 -15.90 46.04
CA HIS A 802 12.59 -16.61 46.90
C HIS A 802 11.72 -17.52 46.03
N PHE A 803 11.68 -18.82 46.33
CA PHE A 803 10.79 -19.75 45.64
C PHE A 803 9.67 -20.22 46.56
N LYS A 804 8.49 -20.43 45.98
CA LYS A 804 7.32 -21.02 46.64
C LYS A 804 6.55 -21.89 45.64
N ARG A 805 6.29 -23.14 46.00
CA ARG A 805 5.64 -24.10 45.10
C ARG A 805 4.13 -23.95 45.16
N SER A 806 3.52 -24.05 43.99
CA SER A 806 2.07 -24.02 43.82
C SER A 806 1.48 -25.43 43.67
N SER A 807 2.33 -26.43 43.42
CA SER A 807 1.95 -27.84 43.35
C SER A 807 3.00 -28.78 43.97
N SER A 808 2.53 -29.92 44.49
CA SER A 808 3.37 -30.95 45.09
C SER A 808 4.08 -31.86 44.07
N SER A 809 3.86 -31.62 42.76
CA SER A 809 4.46 -32.38 41.65
C SER A 809 5.90 -31.97 41.39
N SER A 810 6.70 -32.84 40.79
CA SER A 810 8.07 -32.47 40.36
C SER A 810 8.05 -31.30 39.38
N SER A 811 9.01 -30.40 39.52
CA SER A 811 9.08 -29.14 38.79
C SER A 811 10.54 -28.70 38.64
N MET A 812 10.85 -27.85 37.66
CA MET A 812 12.20 -27.41 37.36
C MET A 812 12.28 -25.89 37.32
N GLY A 813 13.15 -25.31 38.12
CA GLY A 813 13.56 -23.91 38.00
C GLY A 813 14.80 -23.80 37.13
N ARG A 814 14.80 -22.90 36.14
CA ARG A 814 15.94 -22.63 35.26
C ARG A 814 16.38 -21.18 35.45
N ILE A 815 17.59 -20.97 35.98
CA ILE A 815 18.11 -19.63 36.25
C ILE A 815 19.25 -19.33 35.27
N ASN A 816 18.93 -18.52 34.25
CA ASN A 816 19.85 -18.08 33.23
C ASN A 816 20.64 -16.85 33.71
N CYS A 817 21.96 -16.96 33.86
CA CYS A 817 22.84 -15.85 34.21
C CYS A 817 23.72 -15.43 33.02
N LYS A 818 23.82 -14.13 32.77
CA LYS A 818 24.85 -13.54 31.91
C LYS A 818 25.81 -12.75 32.77
N VAL A 819 27.04 -13.24 32.85
CA VAL A 819 28.10 -12.70 33.70
C VAL A 819 29.09 -11.94 32.85
N TYR A 820 29.26 -10.65 33.12
CA TYR A 820 30.23 -9.77 32.46
C TYR A 820 31.36 -9.43 33.43
N TYR A 821 32.60 -9.64 33.00
CA TYR A 821 33.77 -9.50 33.85
C TYR A 821 34.99 -9.03 33.03
N CYS A 822 35.87 -8.27 33.65
CA CYS A 822 37.00 -7.61 33.00
C CYS A 822 38.23 -7.70 33.89
N LYS A 823 39.41 -7.63 33.27
CA LYS A 823 40.69 -7.36 33.94
C LYS A 823 40.98 -5.87 33.78
N GLU A 824 41.74 -5.27 34.71
CA GLU A 824 42.10 -3.84 34.62
C GLU A 824 42.71 -3.52 33.25
N ASP A 825 42.18 -2.49 32.60
CA ASP A 825 42.59 -2.00 31.28
C ASP A 825 42.48 -3.00 30.08
N GLU A 826 41.71 -4.08 30.23
CA GLU A 826 41.43 -5.05 29.16
C GLU A 826 39.96 -5.08 28.70
N VAL A 827 39.70 -5.69 27.55
CA VAL A 827 38.35 -5.86 27.00
C VAL A 827 37.52 -6.79 27.89
N CYS A 828 36.34 -6.33 28.30
CA CYS A 828 35.41 -7.12 29.09
C CYS A 828 34.90 -8.36 28.34
N LEU A 829 34.90 -9.50 29.03
CA LEU A 829 34.41 -10.78 28.56
C LEU A 829 33.02 -11.08 29.12
N TYR A 830 32.36 -12.09 28.55
CA TYR A 830 31.12 -12.62 29.11
C TYR A 830 31.09 -14.15 29.19
N GLN A 831 30.35 -14.63 30.19
CA GLN A 831 30.03 -16.04 30.39
C GLN A 831 28.51 -16.20 30.53
N SER A 832 27.92 -17.04 29.69
CA SER A 832 26.52 -17.46 29.81
C SER A 832 26.44 -18.73 30.65
N LEU A 833 25.59 -18.74 31.67
CA LEU A 833 25.38 -19.85 32.61
C LEU A 833 23.89 -20.16 32.71
N LEU A 834 23.53 -21.43 32.80
CA LEU A 834 22.17 -21.88 33.10
C LEU A 834 22.22 -22.79 34.33
N PHE A 835 21.59 -22.39 35.43
CA PHE A 835 21.36 -23.29 36.56
C PHE A 835 20.04 -24.04 36.36
N GLU A 836 20.10 -25.36 36.27
CA GLU A 836 18.90 -26.21 36.32
C GLU A 836 18.70 -26.72 37.75
N VAL A 837 17.56 -26.37 38.33
CA VAL A 837 17.20 -26.67 39.70
C VAL A 837 15.98 -27.59 39.70
N PRO A 838 16.17 -28.92 39.59
CA PRO A 838 15.08 -29.87 39.73
C PRO A 838 14.58 -29.92 41.17
N PHE A 839 13.29 -29.68 41.37
CA PHE A 839 12.59 -29.86 42.63
C PHE A 839 11.84 -31.20 42.61
N GLN A 840 12.15 -32.04 43.59
CA GLN A 840 11.54 -33.35 43.75
C GLN A 840 10.12 -33.22 44.34
N LYS A 841 9.37 -34.33 44.41
CA LYS A 841 8.00 -34.33 44.95
C LYS A 841 7.99 -33.77 46.37
N GLU A 842 7.05 -32.88 46.67
CA GLU A 842 6.98 -32.19 47.97
C GLU A 842 6.78 -33.17 49.14
N ILE A 843 7.50 -32.93 50.24
CA ILE A 843 7.27 -33.60 51.53
C ILE A 843 6.50 -32.63 52.45
N PRO A 844 5.32 -33.01 52.96
CA PRO A 844 4.55 -32.19 53.91
C PRO A 844 5.37 -31.85 55.17
N ASP A 845 5.19 -30.63 55.71
CA ASP A 845 5.86 -30.10 56.91
C ASP A 845 7.40 -29.92 56.82
N SER A 846 7.91 -29.69 55.61
CA SER A 846 9.33 -29.38 55.39
C SER A 846 9.68 -27.93 55.78
N SER A 847 10.83 -27.73 56.43
CA SER A 847 11.36 -26.39 56.73
C SER A 847 11.78 -25.66 55.43
N PRO A 848 11.73 -24.31 55.41
CA PRO A 848 12.20 -23.54 54.27
C PRO A 848 13.63 -23.91 53.87
N ALA A 849 13.87 -24.14 52.59
CA ALA A 849 15.19 -24.55 52.10
C ALA A 849 16.10 -23.35 51.81
N GLU A 850 17.41 -23.52 52.00
CA GLU A 850 18.45 -22.58 51.58
C GLU A 850 19.37 -23.27 50.57
N ILE A 851 19.20 -22.96 49.30
CA ILE A 851 19.89 -23.63 48.19
C ILE A 851 20.89 -22.65 47.59
N THR A 852 22.17 -23.02 47.57
CA THR A 852 23.22 -22.17 46.99
C THR A 852 23.53 -22.60 45.55
N LEU A 853 23.35 -21.66 44.62
CA LEU A 853 23.67 -21.80 43.20
C LEU A 853 25.03 -21.15 42.95
N ALA A 854 26.11 -21.92 43.15
CA ALA A 854 27.47 -21.41 43.07
C ALA A 854 28.19 -21.76 41.77
N TYR A 855 28.97 -20.81 41.22
CA TYR A 855 29.84 -21.08 40.08
C TYR A 855 31.09 -20.17 40.10
N VAL A 856 32.25 -20.76 39.81
CA VAL A 856 33.51 -20.02 39.64
C VAL A 856 33.79 -19.86 38.15
N VAL A 857 33.84 -18.61 37.67
CA VAL A 857 34.14 -18.31 36.27
C VAL A 857 35.56 -18.73 35.95
N LYS A 858 35.74 -19.49 34.86
CA LYS A 858 37.06 -19.91 34.37
C LYS A 858 37.60 -18.86 33.39
N PRO A 859 38.90 -18.48 33.46
CA PRO A 859 39.51 -17.59 32.48
C PRO A 859 39.37 -18.17 31.07
N LYS A 860 38.85 -17.38 30.12
CA LYS A 860 38.90 -17.70 28.70
C LYS A 860 40.18 -17.11 28.13
N THR A 861 41.09 -17.94 27.63
CA THR A 861 42.24 -17.43 26.85
C THR A 861 41.71 -16.78 25.57
N PRO A 862 42.24 -15.63 25.11
CA PRO A 862 41.82 -15.04 23.86
C PRO A 862 42.28 -15.96 22.72
N THR A 863 41.38 -16.82 22.22
CA THR A 863 41.64 -17.56 20.99
C THR A 863 41.51 -16.59 19.82
N ASN A 864 42.65 -16.29 19.20
CA ASN A 864 42.72 -15.74 17.85
C ASN A 864 41.90 -16.63 16.90
N THR A 865 41.19 -15.99 15.97
CA THR A 865 40.40 -16.53 14.83
C THR A 865 38.93 -16.87 15.09
N LEU A 866 38.04 -15.97 14.63
CA LEU A 866 36.73 -16.33 14.10
C LEU A 866 36.84 -16.31 12.57
N GLN A 867 37.25 -17.44 12.00
CA GLN A 867 36.78 -17.83 10.67
C GLN A 867 35.30 -18.18 10.83
N LEU A 868 34.44 -17.39 10.19
CA LEU A 868 33.04 -17.74 10.00
C LEU A 868 32.96 -18.97 9.08
N SER A 869 32.70 -20.13 9.69
CA SER A 869 32.27 -21.32 8.96
C SER A 869 30.83 -21.09 8.47
N VAL A 870 30.70 -20.98 7.15
CA VAL A 870 29.43 -21.10 6.42
C VAL A 870 28.85 -22.50 6.69
N ALA A 871 27.62 -22.59 7.22
CA ALA A 871 26.83 -23.82 7.11
C ALA A 871 25.33 -23.60 7.35
N ARG A 872 24.58 -23.89 6.27
CA ARG A 872 23.22 -24.46 6.12
C ARG A 872 22.00 -23.70 6.65
#